data_AF-A0A085LYA3-F1
#
_entry.id   AF-A0A085LYA3-F1
#
_cell.length_a   1.000
_cell.length_b   1.000
_cell.length_c   1.000
_cell.angle_alpha   90.00
_cell.angle_beta   90.00
_cell.angle_gamma   90.00
#
_symmetry.space_group_name_H-M   'P 1'
#
loop_
_entity.id
_entity.type
_entity.pdbx_description
1 polymer ?
#
loop_
_entity_poly.entity_id
_entity_poly.type
_entity_poly.pdbx_seq_one_letter_code
_entity_poly.pdbx_strand_id
1 'polypeptide(L)'
;MGRICEWLETLIEISAARTSDPNLYLIDKASPELVTFVLEQEICHSKKNISDFLCIASVDVERKALDMKARTVLLSLLFLLSCGHSEKHQSKGNFIRGCYMANWAQYRPYNGSYFARDYETGLCTHVFLAFAAMSDKYEVTTSEWNDVASFYDVMNEFKRHDPNLKVLLSLGGWSFGTKKFKNMSSSAELRTSFIASLMRFLRKYSFDGFDLDWEYPDTASDRLAMVELCKAIAERFHWENRRGKKPALLLTAAVAAGQDKIEKAYDVPALARQCIFTYLDFVNVMTYDFHGSWETKTGINSPFSVGGSRSQWDSTLSTVSAINFWVAKGMPKEKIVVGLPTYGRGWTLSNAHDFSVGSKATGASHPLNYTRAAGVIAFYESCELLTQGAKSFRDNETGSLILVHGDQWFSCDDGESFTRKLQWIKENRYGGAFVWSLDTDDFKGIFCRQYKGVTYPLVRTMGSILRYEENKRGVPLVVPTTSIRFTIGRAEFPSKYNAKMALCSAVKIRYVLSHQNPLYGRQLRHGPRSMILSAAFVLSEATVFFACLCYAENIFICPSDGIFPDPATCDGFYSCAFDRAYLMTCSTGTLFNPEIGTCDHAYNVSCIATASGTVYLKKTDVAIVDVTNTRPENHSVHCFISFFRNFEWNDVDTLYRGIAKLKSRDPNLKTLLSIGGWTFGTRKFKTMAFSSENRQTFIKSVIEYLRRHEFDGLDIDWEYPENEEDKNNMVKLFQEVRDSFVREKRDHGKSRLLLTAAVSASQSKIDTVYDVPKLAKLLDFINLMSYDFYGSWDFQTGTNSPLFSQLCDSSSSSPSTVAGAAAHWNARGMPKKKTIIGLPTYGRGWRLKDASVKNPGSPANGPSQSLKYTRESGIASYYECCEMLANGAEQYWNNETRTPYLVKDDQWFSYDNEESFMYKIDWIIREGYGGAFVWSLDMDDFGGTFCASNGDGKKYPLVRLLKALTNV
;
A
#
# COMPACT_ATOMS: atom_id res chain seq x y z
N MET A 1 -50.08 -35.73 -33.24
CA MET A 1 -48.95 -36.68 -33.45
C MET A 1 -47.97 -36.49 -32.29
N GLY A 2 -47.35 -37.47 -31.65
CA GLY A 2 -47.23 -38.90 -31.95
C GLY A 2 -45.81 -39.23 -32.43
N ARG A 3 -44.99 -40.08 -31.81
CA ARG A 3 -45.02 -40.92 -30.58
C ARG A 3 -43.78 -41.83 -30.76
N ILE A 4 -42.90 -41.92 -29.77
CA ILE A 4 -41.75 -42.84 -29.58
C ILE A 4 -41.14 -42.31 -28.27
N CYS A 5 -41.19 -42.94 -27.08
CA CYS A 5 -41.14 -44.36 -26.69
C CYS A 5 -39.90 -45.07 -27.24
N GLU A 6 -38.95 -45.58 -26.44
CA GLU A 6 -38.78 -45.64 -24.98
C GLU A 6 -37.35 -46.19 -24.70
N TRP A 7 -37.04 -46.59 -23.46
CA TRP A 7 -35.81 -47.28 -22.99
C TRP A 7 -34.57 -46.45 -22.61
N LEU A 8 -33.86 -46.74 -21.49
CA LEU A 8 -34.27 -47.06 -20.09
C LEU A 8 -33.01 -47.13 -19.20
N GLU A 9 -33.18 -46.84 -17.89
CA GLU A 9 -32.30 -47.23 -16.75
C GLU A 9 -30.85 -46.67 -16.71
N THR A 10 -30.12 -46.64 -15.57
CA THR A 10 -30.28 -47.35 -14.27
C THR A 10 -29.86 -46.51 -13.03
N LEU A 11 -30.78 -46.31 -12.06
CA LEU A 11 -30.69 -46.23 -10.56
C LEU A 11 -29.59 -45.39 -9.80
N ILE A 12 -29.81 -44.57 -8.72
CA ILE A 12 -30.49 -44.67 -7.36
C ILE A 12 -29.51 -45.13 -6.21
N GLU A 13 -29.34 -44.61 -4.95
CA GLU A 13 -29.92 -43.58 -3.98
C GLU A 13 -28.81 -43.03 -2.99
N ILE A 14 -28.82 -42.69 -1.66
CA ILE A 14 -29.69 -42.71 -0.42
C ILE A 14 -29.46 -41.41 0.46
N SER A 15 -30.19 -41.17 1.57
CA SER A 15 -30.41 -39.86 2.27
C SER A 15 -30.03 -39.63 3.77
N ALA A 16 -30.97 -39.61 4.74
CA ALA A 16 -31.08 -38.56 5.80
C ALA A 16 -31.63 -38.95 7.23
N ALA A 17 -31.61 -37.96 8.14
CA ALA A 17 -32.33 -37.82 9.44
C ALA A 17 -31.83 -38.56 10.72
N ARG A 18 -32.28 -38.08 11.91
CA ARG A 18 -31.93 -38.55 13.27
C ARG A 18 -33.15 -39.12 14.02
N THR A 19 -33.02 -40.33 14.57
CA THR A 19 -33.64 -40.77 15.83
C THR A 19 -32.82 -41.92 16.42
N SER A 20 -32.99 -42.22 17.72
CA SER A 20 -32.21 -43.23 18.44
C SER A 20 -33.03 -44.46 18.80
N ASP A 21 -32.93 -45.52 17.98
CA ASP A 21 -32.94 -46.92 18.40
C ASP A 21 -32.39 -47.80 17.24
N PRO A 22 -31.90 -49.03 17.46
CA PRO A 22 -31.29 -49.83 16.39
C PRO A 22 -32.33 -50.65 15.60
N ASN A 23 -31.97 -50.92 14.33
CA ASN A 23 -32.61 -51.81 13.35
C ASN A 23 -33.57 -51.18 12.31
N LEU A 24 -33.03 -51.08 11.09
CA LEU A 24 -33.67 -51.34 9.79
C LEU A 24 -34.56 -50.28 9.10
N TYR A 25 -34.14 -49.98 7.85
CA TYR A 25 -34.94 -49.73 6.62
C TYR A 25 -35.35 -48.31 6.11
N LEU A 26 -34.64 -47.90 5.04
CA LEU A 26 -35.09 -47.32 3.74
C LEU A 26 -35.19 -45.78 3.47
N ILE A 27 -34.18 -45.28 2.72
CA ILE A 27 -34.26 -44.62 1.38
C ILE A 27 -34.60 -43.10 1.18
N ASP A 28 -33.70 -42.46 0.41
CA ASP A 28 -33.63 -41.22 -0.43
C ASP A 28 -34.28 -39.82 -0.11
N LYS A 29 -34.14 -38.87 -1.06
CA LYS A 29 -33.43 -37.58 -0.88
C LYS A 29 -33.97 -36.44 -1.79
N ALA A 30 -33.58 -35.20 -1.48
CA ALA A 30 -33.70 -34.00 -2.34
C ALA A 30 -35.15 -33.52 -2.67
N SER A 31 -35.26 -32.43 -3.44
CA SER A 31 -36.41 -31.51 -3.45
C SER A 31 -36.81 -30.98 -4.84
N PRO A 32 -38.11 -30.74 -5.08
CA PRO A 32 -38.64 -29.68 -5.95
C PRO A 32 -39.36 -28.60 -5.11
N GLU A 33 -39.15 -27.29 -5.29
CA GLU A 33 -39.58 -26.42 -6.42
C GLU A 33 -41.09 -26.10 -6.50
N LEU A 34 -41.40 -24.81 -6.72
CA LEU A 34 -42.70 -24.34 -7.21
C LEU A 34 -42.53 -22.99 -7.91
N VAL A 35 -42.99 -22.88 -9.17
CA VAL A 35 -42.78 -21.72 -10.06
C VAL A 35 -44.09 -21.33 -10.77
N THR A 36 -44.35 -20.04 -10.94
CA THR A 36 -45.27 -19.40 -11.92
C THR A 36 -45.10 -17.86 -11.80
N PHE A 37 -45.40 -16.99 -12.78
CA PHE A 37 -46.08 -17.10 -14.09
C PHE A 37 -45.33 -16.25 -15.17
N VAL A 38 -45.83 -16.17 -16.42
CA VAL A 38 -45.11 -15.62 -17.61
C VAL A 38 -46.00 -14.67 -18.46
N LEU A 39 -45.40 -13.96 -19.44
CA LEU A 39 -45.97 -13.15 -20.55
C LEU A 39 -46.26 -11.65 -20.22
N GLU A 40 -46.21 -10.67 -21.14
CA GLU A 40 -46.04 -10.68 -22.62
C GLU A 40 -45.40 -9.36 -23.17
N GLN A 41 -45.20 -9.23 -24.50
CA GLN A 41 -44.65 -8.04 -25.20
C GLN A 41 -45.34 -7.80 -26.56
N GLU A 42 -45.69 -6.56 -26.94
CA GLU A 42 -45.92 -6.17 -28.35
C GLU A 42 -45.64 -4.66 -28.67
N ILE A 43 -44.85 -4.44 -29.75
CA ILE A 43 -45.14 -3.63 -30.99
C ILE A 43 -45.59 -2.14 -30.81
N CYS A 44 -44.98 -1.11 -31.45
CA CYS A 44 -45.01 -0.85 -32.91
C CYS A 44 -43.92 0.14 -33.46
N HIS A 45 -43.88 0.33 -34.79
CA HIS A 45 -42.87 1.08 -35.59
C HIS A 45 -43.30 2.51 -36.02
N SER A 46 -42.35 3.44 -36.31
CA SER A 46 -41.95 3.78 -37.72
C SER A 46 -41.12 5.08 -37.96
N LYS A 47 -40.34 5.06 -39.07
CA LYS A 47 -39.97 6.12 -40.04
C LYS A 47 -39.28 7.47 -39.64
N LYS A 48 -37.97 7.52 -39.95
CA LYS A 48 -37.23 8.50 -40.82
C LYS A 48 -37.56 10.03 -40.83
N ASN A 49 -36.55 10.82 -40.42
CA ASN A 49 -35.91 11.98 -41.10
C ASN A 49 -36.63 13.34 -41.37
N ILE A 50 -35.83 14.43 -41.26
CA ILE A 50 -35.88 15.73 -41.99
C ILE A 50 -37.05 16.68 -41.62
N SER A 51 -36.90 18.02 -41.47
CA SER A 51 -35.74 18.91 -41.23
C SER A 51 -36.25 20.32 -40.83
N ASP A 52 -35.37 21.14 -40.24
CA ASP A 52 -35.31 22.62 -40.25
C ASP A 52 -36.59 23.46 -40.51
N PHE A 53 -36.87 24.41 -39.61
CA PHE A 53 -36.65 25.84 -39.92
C PHE A 53 -36.61 26.73 -38.66
N LEU A 54 -35.73 27.74 -38.66
CA LEU A 54 -35.64 28.81 -37.67
C LEU A 54 -36.41 30.04 -38.15
N CYS A 55 -37.03 30.79 -37.23
CA CYS A 55 -37.29 32.22 -37.44
C CYS A 55 -37.29 32.98 -36.10
N ILE A 56 -36.99 34.28 -36.14
CA ILE A 56 -36.63 35.11 -34.98
C ILE A 56 -37.48 36.39 -34.95
N ALA A 57 -38.10 36.71 -33.80
CA ALA A 57 -38.54 38.04 -33.33
C ALA A 57 -39.49 37.87 -32.11
N SER A 58 -39.61 38.76 -31.12
CA SER A 58 -38.76 39.91 -30.71
C SER A 58 -39.21 40.46 -29.33
N VAL A 59 -38.28 41.14 -28.63
CA VAL A 59 -38.51 42.25 -27.65
C VAL A 59 -39.14 41.93 -26.26
N ASP A 60 -38.39 42.31 -25.21
CA ASP A 60 -38.68 42.93 -23.89
C ASP A 60 -40.07 42.73 -23.19
N VAL A 61 -40.21 42.74 -21.85
CA VAL A 61 -39.76 43.74 -20.85
C VAL A 61 -39.60 43.13 -19.43
N GLU A 62 -38.59 43.60 -18.67
CA GLU A 62 -38.34 43.60 -17.19
C GLU A 62 -38.79 42.42 -16.27
N ARG A 63 -37.91 41.77 -15.48
CA ARG A 63 -37.25 42.21 -14.21
C ARG A 63 -38.24 42.51 -13.06
N LYS A 64 -38.13 41.96 -11.83
CA LYS A 64 -37.12 41.13 -11.09
C LYS A 64 -37.84 40.18 -10.11
N ALA A 65 -37.19 39.09 -9.68
CA ALA A 65 -37.17 38.57 -8.28
C ALA A 65 -36.76 37.06 -8.12
N LEU A 66 -35.94 36.46 -8.99
CA LEU A 66 -35.69 35.00 -8.91
C LEU A 66 -34.29 34.53 -9.36
N ASP A 67 -33.21 35.16 -8.86
CA ASP A 67 -31.84 34.64 -9.02
C ASP A 67 -30.99 34.78 -7.74
N MET A 68 -31.14 33.81 -6.84
CA MET A 68 -30.16 33.56 -5.76
C MET A 68 -30.07 32.08 -5.36
N LYS A 69 -31.11 31.27 -5.61
CA LYS A 69 -31.06 29.81 -5.44
C LYS A 69 -30.39 29.09 -6.62
N ALA A 70 -30.56 29.58 -7.85
CA ALA A 70 -29.99 28.98 -9.05
C ALA A 70 -28.45 29.00 -9.03
N ARG A 71 -27.84 30.17 -8.73
CA ARG A 71 -26.38 30.30 -8.59
C ARG A 71 -25.80 29.37 -7.54
N THR A 72 -26.43 29.24 -6.37
CA THR A 72 -25.95 28.34 -5.31
C THR A 72 -26.01 26.88 -5.73
N VAL A 73 -27.08 26.43 -6.40
CA VAL A 73 -27.18 25.05 -6.91
C VAL A 73 -26.14 24.79 -8.00
N LEU A 74 -25.91 25.75 -8.92
CA LEU A 74 -24.92 25.61 -9.98
C LEU A 74 -23.48 25.62 -9.43
N LEU A 75 -23.19 26.47 -8.44
CA LEU A 75 -21.91 26.46 -7.71
C LEU A 75 -21.71 25.15 -6.94
N SER A 76 -22.74 24.61 -6.27
CA SER A 76 -22.66 23.30 -5.59
C SER A 76 -22.39 22.16 -6.57
N LEU A 77 -23.02 22.15 -7.75
CA LEU A 77 -22.76 21.14 -8.78
C LEU A 77 -21.34 21.25 -9.36
N LEU A 78 -20.83 22.47 -9.56
CA LEU A 78 -19.43 22.68 -9.96
C LEU A 78 -18.44 22.29 -8.85
N PHE A 79 -18.77 22.52 -7.57
CA PHE A 79 -17.96 22.08 -6.44
C PHE A 79 -17.94 20.56 -6.27
N LEU A 80 -19.06 19.89 -6.55
CA LEU A 80 -19.15 18.42 -6.55
C LEU A 80 -18.36 17.80 -7.71
N LEU A 81 -18.31 18.48 -8.87
CA LEU A 81 -17.45 18.07 -10.00
C LEU A 81 -15.96 18.32 -9.74
N SER A 82 -15.58 19.34 -8.96
CA SER A 82 -14.17 19.59 -8.60
C SER A 82 -13.68 18.79 -7.39
N CYS A 83 -14.54 18.42 -6.43
CA CYS A 83 -14.20 17.48 -5.36
C CYS A 83 -14.20 16.01 -5.81
N GLY A 84 -14.59 15.71 -7.06
CA GLY A 84 -14.64 14.35 -7.60
C GLY A 84 -13.28 13.74 -7.96
N HIS A 85 -12.21 14.53 -8.01
CA HIS A 85 -10.83 14.06 -8.23
C HIS A 85 -9.85 14.78 -7.28
N SER A 86 -9.80 14.32 -6.03
CA SER A 86 -8.51 14.26 -5.37
C SER A 86 -7.73 13.13 -6.05
N GLU A 87 -6.94 13.45 -7.09
CA GLU A 87 -5.78 12.59 -7.36
C GLU A 87 -5.01 12.49 -6.05
N LYS A 88 -4.73 11.27 -5.60
CA LYS A 88 -3.77 11.08 -4.51
C LYS A 88 -2.47 11.70 -4.99
N HIS A 89 -1.92 12.65 -4.23
CA HIS A 89 -0.51 13.03 -4.36
C HIS A 89 0.38 11.89 -3.82
N GLN A 90 0.26 10.73 -4.48
CA GLN A 90 1.25 9.66 -4.46
C GLN A 90 2.57 10.29 -4.94
N SER A 91 3.67 9.94 -4.28
CA SER A 91 4.98 10.50 -4.64
C SER A 91 5.26 10.25 -6.12
N LYS A 92 5.80 11.26 -6.82
CA LYS A 92 6.21 11.15 -8.22
C LYS A 92 7.45 10.26 -8.33
N GLY A 93 7.26 8.95 -8.19
CA GLY A 93 8.32 7.97 -8.26
C GLY A 93 8.98 7.95 -9.64
N ASN A 94 10.32 7.92 -9.66
CA ASN A 94 11.05 7.55 -10.87
C ASN A 94 10.78 6.06 -11.15
N PHE A 95 10.35 5.73 -12.36
CA PHE A 95 10.14 4.35 -12.78
C PHE A 95 11.41 3.51 -12.59
N ILE A 96 11.23 2.27 -12.15
CA ILE A 96 12.29 1.27 -12.16
C ILE A 96 12.71 1.04 -13.62
N ARG A 97 14.01 1.24 -13.86
CA ARG A 97 14.72 0.80 -15.06
C ARG A 97 15.71 -0.27 -14.59
N GLY A 98 15.29 -1.52 -14.64
CA GLY A 98 16.04 -2.70 -14.19
C GLY A 98 16.87 -3.32 -15.31
N CYS A 99 18.01 -3.90 -14.98
CA CYS A 99 18.91 -4.47 -15.98
C CYS A 99 19.63 -5.70 -15.40
N TYR A 100 19.39 -6.89 -15.96
CA TYR A 100 20.17 -8.07 -15.60
C TYR A 100 21.52 -8.08 -16.34
N MET A 101 22.57 -8.47 -15.64
CA MET A 101 23.94 -8.57 -16.13
C MET A 101 24.48 -9.98 -15.85
N ALA A 102 24.72 -10.75 -16.91
CA ALA A 102 25.17 -12.14 -16.84
C ALA A 102 26.70 -12.24 -16.65
N ASN A 103 27.16 -12.84 -15.54
CA ASN A 103 28.59 -13.02 -15.26
C ASN A 103 29.29 -14.03 -16.20
N TRP A 104 28.55 -14.97 -16.78
CA TRP A 104 29.06 -15.90 -17.80
C TRP A 104 29.22 -15.28 -19.20
N ALA A 105 28.65 -14.09 -19.46
CA ALA A 105 28.70 -13.45 -20.79
C ALA A 105 30.12 -13.03 -21.22
N GLN A 106 31.06 -12.97 -20.27
CA GLN A 106 32.50 -12.81 -20.54
C GLN A 106 33.06 -13.89 -21.48
N TYR A 107 32.50 -15.10 -21.47
CA TYR A 107 32.98 -16.25 -22.26
C TYR A 107 32.47 -16.29 -23.71
N ARG A 108 31.58 -15.37 -24.10
CA ARG A 108 31.18 -15.23 -25.51
C ARG A 108 32.38 -14.82 -26.37
N PRO A 109 32.50 -15.32 -27.61
CA PRO A 109 33.67 -15.08 -28.45
C PRO A 109 33.71 -13.65 -28.99
N TYR A 110 34.91 -13.18 -29.33
CA TYR A 110 35.13 -11.93 -30.07
C TYR A 110 34.35 -10.73 -29.48
N ASN A 111 33.59 -10.03 -30.33
CA ASN A 111 32.77 -8.88 -29.95
C ASN A 111 31.59 -9.22 -29.01
N GLY A 112 31.20 -10.49 -28.87
CA GLY A 112 30.13 -10.91 -27.97
C GLY A 112 30.52 -10.92 -26.48
N SER A 113 31.81 -10.93 -26.16
CA SER A 113 32.32 -10.95 -24.77
C SER A 113 31.89 -9.69 -24.00
N TYR A 114 31.27 -9.86 -22.83
CA TYR A 114 30.74 -8.79 -21.98
C TYR A 114 31.30 -8.83 -20.56
N PHE A 115 31.65 -7.67 -20.00
CA PHE A 115 32.07 -7.47 -18.61
C PHE A 115 31.37 -6.25 -17.99
N ALA A 116 31.34 -6.13 -16.66
CA ALA A 116 30.74 -4.96 -16.00
C ALA A 116 31.39 -3.61 -16.40
N ARG A 117 32.64 -3.61 -16.87
CA ARG A 117 33.30 -2.40 -17.41
C ARG A 117 32.71 -1.88 -18.73
N ASP A 118 31.91 -2.71 -19.41
CA ASP A 118 31.21 -2.32 -20.65
C ASP A 118 29.87 -1.61 -20.33
N TYR A 119 29.50 -1.48 -19.05
CA TYR A 119 28.32 -0.72 -18.58
C TYR A 119 28.50 0.79 -18.72
N GLU A 120 27.39 1.53 -18.90
CA GLU A 120 27.38 3.00 -18.89
C GLU A 120 26.47 3.59 -17.81
N THR A 121 26.96 4.62 -17.12
CA THR A 121 26.28 5.31 -16.03
C THR A 121 24.91 5.84 -16.43
N GLY A 122 23.90 5.60 -15.58
CA GLY A 122 22.55 6.13 -15.74
C GLY A 122 21.68 5.46 -16.81
N LEU A 123 22.16 4.41 -17.50
CA LEU A 123 21.32 3.54 -18.34
C LEU A 123 20.15 2.96 -17.52
N CYS A 124 20.50 2.40 -16.36
CA CYS A 124 19.61 1.68 -15.46
C CYS A 124 19.54 2.40 -14.10
N THR A 125 18.46 2.17 -13.36
CA THR A 125 18.36 2.52 -11.93
C THR A 125 18.78 1.37 -11.03
N HIS A 126 18.54 0.14 -11.49
CA HIS A 126 18.79 -1.10 -10.77
C HIS A 126 19.55 -2.04 -11.70
N VAL A 127 20.65 -2.63 -11.22
CA VAL A 127 21.39 -3.69 -11.92
C VAL A 127 21.34 -4.94 -11.06
N PHE A 128 20.90 -6.04 -11.66
CA PHE A 128 20.84 -7.36 -11.03
C PHE A 128 22.01 -8.19 -11.56
N LEU A 129 22.96 -8.53 -10.69
CA LEU A 129 24.11 -9.36 -11.06
C LEU A 129 23.69 -10.83 -11.01
N ALA A 130 23.57 -11.43 -12.20
CA ALA A 130 23.15 -12.80 -12.44
C ALA A 130 24.38 -13.69 -12.74
N PHE A 131 24.67 -14.74 -11.98
CA PHE A 131 24.07 -15.13 -10.70
C PHE A 131 25.14 -15.48 -9.67
N ALA A 132 24.78 -15.33 -8.39
CA ALA A 132 25.44 -16.03 -7.29
C ALA A 132 25.21 -17.55 -7.40
N ALA A 133 26.03 -18.31 -6.68
CA ALA A 133 25.81 -19.74 -6.44
C ALA A 133 25.44 -20.01 -4.97
N MET A 134 25.08 -21.25 -4.68
CA MET A 134 24.74 -21.72 -3.34
C MET A 134 25.49 -23.02 -3.03
N SER A 135 26.24 -23.03 -1.93
CA SER A 135 26.98 -24.21 -1.46
C SER A 135 26.03 -25.33 -1.01
N ASP A 136 26.57 -26.54 -0.78
CA ASP A 136 25.78 -27.68 -0.29
C ASP A 136 25.39 -27.55 1.19
N LYS A 137 25.89 -26.52 1.88
CA LYS A 137 25.43 -26.07 3.21
C LYS A 137 24.35 -24.98 3.13
N TYR A 138 23.85 -24.70 1.92
CA TYR A 138 22.92 -23.61 1.62
C TYR A 138 23.46 -22.21 1.97
N GLU A 139 24.78 -22.01 1.84
CA GLU A 139 25.40 -20.68 1.98
C GLU A 139 25.62 -20.01 0.62
N VAL A 140 25.42 -18.69 0.55
CA VAL A 140 25.65 -17.89 -0.67
C VAL A 140 27.14 -17.82 -1.03
N THR A 141 27.48 -18.12 -2.28
CA THR A 141 28.84 -18.07 -2.83
C THR A 141 28.88 -17.34 -4.17
N THR A 142 30.06 -16.96 -4.64
CA THR A 142 30.28 -16.59 -6.05
C THR A 142 30.04 -17.80 -6.96
N SER A 143 29.65 -17.55 -8.20
CA SER A 143 29.57 -18.59 -9.24
C SER A 143 30.82 -18.60 -10.12
N GLU A 144 31.32 -17.41 -10.48
CA GLU A 144 32.50 -17.25 -11.33
C GLU A 144 33.77 -16.97 -10.52
N TRP A 145 34.90 -17.47 -11.01
CA TRP A 145 36.22 -17.31 -10.38
C TRP A 145 36.66 -15.83 -10.27
N ASN A 146 36.11 -14.95 -11.10
CA ASN A 146 36.40 -13.53 -11.16
C ASN A 146 35.21 -12.61 -10.81
N ASP A 147 34.10 -13.15 -10.29
CA ASP A 147 32.88 -12.40 -9.92
C ASP A 147 33.20 -11.08 -9.19
N VAL A 148 34.05 -11.16 -8.15
CA VAL A 148 34.41 -10.01 -7.30
C VAL A 148 35.13 -8.92 -8.11
N ALA A 149 36.25 -9.26 -8.73
CA ALA A 149 37.13 -8.29 -9.38
C ALA A 149 36.66 -7.81 -10.76
N SER A 150 35.87 -8.62 -11.49
CA SER A 150 35.40 -8.31 -12.85
C SER A 150 33.97 -7.78 -12.91
N PHE A 151 33.17 -7.97 -11.85
CA PHE A 151 31.79 -7.51 -11.78
C PHE A 151 31.48 -6.71 -10.51
N TYR A 152 31.70 -7.27 -9.32
CA TYR A 152 31.19 -6.66 -8.08
C TYR A 152 31.90 -5.34 -7.74
N ASP A 153 33.24 -5.33 -7.76
CA ASP A 153 34.06 -4.15 -7.45
C ASP A 153 33.88 -3.05 -8.53
N VAL A 154 33.71 -3.45 -9.79
CA VAL A 154 33.44 -2.55 -10.93
C VAL A 154 32.06 -1.89 -10.79
N MET A 155 31.02 -2.65 -10.46
CA MET A 155 29.69 -2.07 -10.22
C MET A 155 29.65 -1.21 -8.96
N ASN A 156 30.47 -1.52 -7.95
CA ASN A 156 30.70 -0.65 -6.79
C ASN A 156 31.48 0.64 -7.15
N GLU A 157 32.25 0.67 -8.25
CA GLU A 157 32.81 1.91 -8.80
C GLU A 157 31.76 2.76 -9.50
N PHE A 158 30.87 2.17 -10.30
CA PHE A 158 29.75 2.90 -10.91
C PHE A 158 28.85 3.53 -9.84
N LYS A 159 28.55 2.83 -8.74
CA LYS A 159 27.78 3.39 -7.61
C LYS A 159 28.48 4.52 -6.85
N ARG A 160 29.82 4.60 -6.88
CA ARG A 160 30.56 5.76 -6.34
C ARG A 160 30.38 7.02 -7.19
N HIS A 161 29.98 6.88 -8.47
CA HIS A 161 29.75 7.97 -9.41
C HIS A 161 28.26 8.29 -9.60
N ASP A 162 27.36 7.31 -9.49
CA ASP A 162 25.90 7.49 -9.44
C ASP A 162 25.32 6.88 -8.14
N PRO A 163 25.14 7.69 -7.08
CA PRO A 163 24.55 7.23 -5.82
C PRO A 163 23.10 6.72 -5.91
N ASN A 164 22.41 7.00 -7.02
CA ASN A 164 21.03 6.54 -7.25
C ASN A 164 21.01 5.10 -7.79
N LEU A 165 22.08 4.66 -8.46
CA LEU A 165 22.22 3.28 -8.93
C LEU A 165 22.17 2.31 -7.75
N LYS A 166 21.37 1.25 -7.89
CA LYS A 166 21.29 0.13 -6.95
C LYS A 166 21.79 -1.12 -7.64
N VAL A 167 22.66 -1.86 -6.97
CA VAL A 167 23.25 -3.12 -7.46
C VAL A 167 22.81 -4.22 -6.51
N LEU A 168 22.00 -5.15 -7.02
CA LEU A 168 21.44 -6.27 -6.28
C LEU A 168 22.13 -7.57 -6.70
N LEU A 169 22.32 -8.47 -5.75
CA LEU A 169 22.80 -9.82 -6.02
C LEU A 169 21.60 -10.67 -6.40
N SER A 170 21.58 -11.25 -7.60
CA SER A 170 20.56 -12.24 -7.97
C SER A 170 21.09 -13.65 -7.74
N LEU A 171 20.23 -14.55 -7.25
CA LEU A 171 20.55 -15.95 -6.99
C LEU A 171 19.44 -16.85 -7.54
N GLY A 172 19.84 -17.84 -8.34
CA GLY A 172 18.96 -18.83 -8.93
C GLY A 172 19.08 -18.85 -10.46
N GLY A 173 17.96 -18.65 -11.14
CA GLY A 173 17.81 -18.77 -12.59
C GLY A 173 17.75 -20.21 -13.08
N TRP A 174 17.31 -20.37 -14.32
CA TRP A 174 16.96 -21.64 -14.96
C TRP A 174 17.97 -22.78 -14.76
N SER A 175 19.27 -22.49 -14.86
CA SER A 175 20.34 -23.48 -14.75
C SER A 175 20.65 -23.94 -13.31
N PHE A 176 20.20 -23.21 -12.29
CA PHE A 176 20.36 -23.57 -10.88
C PHE A 176 19.38 -24.66 -10.44
N GLY A 177 18.17 -24.65 -11.01
CA GLY A 177 17.10 -25.60 -10.74
C GLY A 177 16.50 -25.52 -9.32
N THR A 178 15.45 -26.28 -9.07
CA THR A 178 14.61 -26.09 -7.87
C THR A 178 15.16 -26.74 -6.59
N LYS A 179 15.90 -27.85 -6.69
CA LYS A 179 16.22 -28.73 -5.55
C LYS A 179 16.93 -28.03 -4.38
N LYS A 180 17.88 -27.14 -4.65
CA LYS A 180 18.59 -26.41 -3.58
C LYS A 180 17.68 -25.38 -2.88
N PHE A 181 16.79 -24.71 -3.62
CA PHE A 181 15.77 -23.85 -3.02
C PHE A 181 14.81 -24.66 -2.15
N LYS A 182 14.16 -25.71 -2.69
CA LYS A 182 13.20 -26.56 -1.95
C LYS A 182 13.76 -27.04 -0.61
N ASN A 183 15.00 -27.54 -0.63
CA ASN A 183 15.68 -28.02 0.58
C ASN A 183 15.98 -26.89 1.57
N MET A 184 16.50 -25.75 1.11
CA MET A 184 16.84 -24.62 1.98
C MET A 184 15.61 -23.97 2.59
N SER A 185 14.53 -23.83 1.80
CA SER A 185 13.31 -23.14 2.20
C SER A 185 12.40 -23.96 3.12
N SER A 186 12.59 -25.27 3.25
CA SER A 186 11.68 -26.17 3.99
C SER A 186 11.81 -26.14 5.52
N SER A 187 12.87 -25.52 6.06
CA SER A 187 13.14 -25.46 7.51
C SER A 187 13.49 -24.03 7.93
N ALA A 188 13.01 -23.61 9.10
CA ALA A 188 13.31 -22.28 9.66
C ALA A 188 14.81 -22.13 9.98
N GLU A 189 15.46 -23.21 10.40
CA GLU A 189 16.89 -23.31 10.73
C GLU A 189 17.76 -23.18 9.46
N LEU A 190 17.38 -23.85 8.38
CA LEU A 190 18.06 -23.76 7.08
C LEU A 190 17.87 -22.37 6.45
N ARG A 191 16.65 -21.81 6.46
CA ARG A 191 16.40 -20.42 6.05
C ARG A 191 17.23 -19.43 6.88
N THR A 192 17.27 -19.59 8.20
CA THR A 192 18.08 -18.72 9.08
C THR A 192 19.57 -18.81 8.75
N SER A 193 20.08 -20.01 8.45
CA SER A 193 21.48 -20.25 8.07
C SER A 193 21.81 -19.61 6.72
N PHE A 194 20.95 -19.80 5.71
CA PHE A 194 21.05 -19.14 4.40
C PHE A 194 21.03 -17.62 4.55
N ILE A 195 20.04 -17.06 5.26
CA ILE A 195 19.89 -15.62 5.53
C ILE A 195 21.12 -15.06 6.25
N ALA A 196 21.70 -15.78 7.21
CA ALA A 196 22.92 -15.37 7.89
C ALA A 196 24.12 -15.32 6.91
N SER A 197 24.22 -16.25 5.96
CA SER A 197 25.26 -16.21 4.91
C SER A 197 25.02 -15.08 3.91
N LEU A 198 23.77 -14.86 3.48
CA LEU A 198 23.36 -13.80 2.57
C LEU A 198 23.71 -12.42 3.16
N MET A 199 23.37 -12.17 4.42
CA MET A 199 23.72 -10.92 5.11
C MET A 199 25.24 -10.69 5.20
N ARG A 200 26.04 -11.75 5.37
CA ARG A 200 27.52 -11.65 5.30
C ARG A 200 27.97 -11.28 3.88
N PHE A 201 27.42 -11.96 2.86
CA PHE A 201 27.81 -11.79 1.46
C PHE A 201 27.46 -10.39 0.93
N LEU A 202 26.19 -9.97 1.07
CA LEU A 202 25.71 -8.66 0.62
C LEU A 202 26.53 -7.52 1.23
N ARG A 203 26.84 -7.60 2.53
CA ARG A 203 27.59 -6.55 3.23
C ARG A 203 29.11 -6.64 3.04
N LYS A 204 29.67 -7.81 2.69
CA LYS A 204 31.08 -7.95 2.31
C LYS A 204 31.39 -7.27 0.98
N TYR A 205 30.48 -7.41 0.01
CA TYR A 205 30.65 -6.88 -1.35
C TYR A 205 29.77 -5.66 -1.65
N SER A 206 29.30 -4.97 -0.61
CA SER A 206 28.57 -3.69 -0.69
C SER A 206 27.33 -3.66 -1.59
N PHE A 207 26.57 -4.76 -1.67
CA PHE A 207 25.29 -4.81 -2.39
C PHE A 207 24.19 -3.98 -1.72
N ASP A 208 23.29 -3.42 -2.53
CA ASP A 208 22.12 -2.64 -2.08
C ASP A 208 20.87 -3.49 -1.84
N GLY A 209 20.91 -4.78 -2.18
CA GLY A 209 19.78 -5.69 -2.03
C GLY A 209 20.01 -7.09 -2.60
N PHE A 210 18.98 -7.91 -2.52
CA PHE A 210 18.95 -9.29 -2.98
C PHE A 210 17.75 -9.50 -3.91
N ASP A 211 17.97 -10.27 -4.97
CA ASP A 211 16.97 -10.67 -5.95
C ASP A 211 16.87 -12.20 -5.97
N LEU A 212 15.66 -12.72 -5.73
CA LEU A 212 15.40 -14.15 -5.65
C LEU A 212 14.81 -14.67 -6.97
N ASP A 213 15.57 -15.48 -7.70
CA ASP A 213 15.17 -16.05 -8.99
C ASP A 213 14.99 -17.57 -8.89
N TRP A 214 13.97 -17.99 -8.13
CA TRP A 214 13.62 -19.41 -8.03
C TRP A 214 12.74 -19.81 -9.22
N GLU A 215 13.33 -20.48 -10.20
CA GLU A 215 12.65 -21.08 -11.35
C GLU A 215 12.39 -22.59 -11.18
N TYR A 216 11.20 -23.07 -10.79
CA TYR A 216 10.07 -22.39 -10.15
C TYR A 216 9.59 -23.21 -8.93
N PRO A 217 8.98 -22.60 -7.91
CA PRO A 217 8.14 -23.33 -6.96
C PRO A 217 7.03 -24.08 -7.72
N ASP A 218 6.79 -25.37 -7.43
CA ASP A 218 5.84 -26.19 -8.21
C ASP A 218 4.80 -26.95 -7.36
N THR A 219 5.06 -27.13 -6.06
CA THR A 219 4.08 -27.67 -5.10
C THR A 219 3.49 -26.58 -4.19
N ALA A 220 2.37 -26.87 -3.54
CA ALA A 220 1.79 -26.01 -2.51
C ALA A 220 2.74 -25.79 -1.30
N SER A 221 3.65 -26.74 -1.02
CA SER A 221 4.67 -26.58 0.01
C SER A 221 5.75 -25.59 -0.43
N ASP A 222 6.22 -25.69 -1.68
CA ASP A 222 7.18 -24.72 -2.26
C ASP A 222 6.60 -23.30 -2.29
N ARG A 223 5.31 -23.17 -2.64
CA ARG A 223 4.58 -21.89 -2.64
C ARG A 223 4.53 -21.22 -1.27
N LEU A 224 4.30 -22.01 -0.20
CA LEU A 224 4.37 -21.50 1.17
C LEU A 224 5.81 -21.16 1.57
N ALA A 225 6.76 -22.05 1.25
CA ALA A 225 8.17 -21.87 1.59
C ALA A 225 8.80 -20.63 0.90
N MET A 226 8.33 -20.26 -0.30
CA MET A 226 8.65 -19.01 -0.99
C MET A 226 8.20 -17.78 -0.17
N VAL A 227 6.98 -17.79 0.38
CA VAL A 227 6.50 -16.71 1.26
C VAL A 227 7.30 -16.64 2.55
N GLU A 228 7.55 -17.78 3.20
CA GLU A 228 8.32 -17.83 4.45
C GLU A 228 9.77 -17.37 4.27
N LEU A 229 10.39 -17.70 3.13
CA LEU A 229 11.73 -17.23 2.76
C LEU A 229 11.75 -15.71 2.53
N CYS A 230 10.86 -15.17 1.70
CA CYS A 230 10.77 -13.73 1.44
C CYS A 230 10.51 -12.94 2.74
N LYS A 231 9.56 -13.40 3.56
CA LYS A 231 9.27 -12.82 4.89
C LYS A 231 10.52 -12.80 5.77
N ALA A 232 11.22 -13.92 5.92
CA ALA A 232 12.37 -14.02 6.82
C ALA A 232 13.59 -13.18 6.35
N ILE A 233 13.81 -13.06 5.03
CA ILE A 233 14.83 -12.15 4.48
C ILE A 233 14.43 -10.69 4.78
N ALA A 234 13.18 -10.30 4.50
CA ALA A 234 12.68 -8.94 4.76
C ALA A 234 12.75 -8.57 6.24
N GLU A 235 12.33 -9.45 7.15
CA GLU A 235 12.47 -9.27 8.60
C GLU A 235 13.92 -9.01 9.00
N ARG A 236 14.88 -9.73 8.41
CA ARG A 236 16.31 -9.56 8.67
C ARG A 236 16.83 -8.22 8.14
N PHE A 237 16.41 -7.80 6.95
CA PHE A 237 16.79 -6.50 6.35
C PHE A 237 16.25 -5.33 7.18
N HIS A 238 14.96 -5.38 7.56
CA HIS A 238 14.34 -4.38 8.43
C HIS A 238 14.85 -4.41 9.88
N TRP A 239 15.39 -5.53 10.36
CA TRP A 239 16.10 -5.62 11.64
C TRP A 239 17.45 -4.91 11.60
N GLU A 240 18.24 -5.08 10.53
CA GLU A 240 19.54 -4.40 10.42
C GLU A 240 19.37 -2.90 10.24
N ASN A 241 18.41 -2.48 9.39
CA ASN A 241 18.11 -1.07 9.14
C ASN A 241 17.74 -0.33 10.44
N ARG A 242 16.81 -0.89 11.25
CA ARG A 242 16.37 -0.29 12.52
C ARG A 242 17.47 -0.19 13.60
N ARG A 243 18.60 -0.90 13.45
CA ARG A 243 19.75 -0.79 14.38
C ARG A 243 20.85 0.17 13.89
N GLY A 244 20.64 0.83 12.74
CA GLY A 244 21.03 2.24 12.57
C GLY A 244 22.50 2.59 12.34
N LYS A 245 23.22 1.88 11.45
CA LYS A 245 24.50 2.36 10.86
C LYS A 245 24.77 1.98 9.38
N LYS A 246 23.80 1.41 8.66
CA LYS A 246 23.96 0.98 7.25
C LYS A 246 22.74 1.33 6.40
N PRO A 247 22.88 1.54 5.08
CA PRO A 247 21.74 1.68 4.17
C PRO A 247 20.81 0.46 4.22
N ALA A 248 19.51 0.68 4.03
CA ALA A 248 18.53 -0.40 3.87
C ALA A 248 18.92 -1.33 2.69
N LEU A 249 18.53 -2.60 2.79
CA LEU A 249 18.66 -3.57 1.70
C LEU A 249 17.29 -3.73 1.04
N LEU A 250 17.26 -3.73 -0.30
CA LEU A 250 16.07 -4.05 -1.10
C LEU A 250 15.90 -5.57 -1.22
N LEU A 251 14.65 -6.04 -1.28
CA LEU A 251 14.32 -7.43 -1.58
C LEU A 251 13.37 -7.52 -2.79
N THR A 252 13.83 -8.14 -3.86
CA THR A 252 13.07 -8.36 -5.10
C THR A 252 13.02 -9.86 -5.44
N ALA A 253 12.16 -10.23 -6.39
CA ALA A 253 12.15 -11.57 -6.96
C ALA A 253 11.84 -11.52 -8.46
N ALA A 254 12.51 -12.37 -9.23
CA ALA A 254 12.11 -12.70 -10.58
C ALA A 254 10.98 -13.73 -10.53
N VAL A 255 9.92 -13.52 -11.31
CA VAL A 255 8.67 -14.32 -11.22
C VAL A 255 8.06 -14.63 -12.57
N ALA A 256 7.40 -15.79 -12.67
CA ALA A 256 6.84 -16.31 -13.92
C ALA A 256 5.68 -15.47 -14.48
N ALA A 257 5.53 -15.47 -15.81
CA ALA A 257 4.41 -14.83 -16.51
C ALA A 257 3.26 -15.79 -16.88
N GLY A 258 3.49 -17.10 -16.95
CA GLY A 258 2.46 -18.10 -17.28
C GLY A 258 1.44 -18.28 -16.15
N GLN A 259 0.13 -18.22 -16.45
CA GLN A 259 -0.93 -18.24 -15.43
C GLN A 259 -0.91 -19.51 -14.56
N ASP A 260 -0.69 -20.68 -15.15
CA ASP A 260 -0.61 -21.95 -14.42
C ASP A 260 0.58 -22.00 -13.45
N LYS A 261 1.73 -21.43 -13.85
CA LYS A 261 2.92 -21.26 -13.00
C LYS A 261 2.60 -20.31 -11.87
N ILE A 262 1.96 -19.17 -12.14
CA ILE A 262 1.64 -18.17 -11.10
C ILE A 262 0.78 -18.77 -9.99
N GLU A 263 -0.27 -19.54 -10.34
CA GLU A 263 -1.16 -20.16 -9.35
C GLU A 263 -0.50 -21.28 -8.53
N LYS A 264 0.39 -22.06 -9.15
CA LYS A 264 1.15 -23.13 -8.47
C LYS A 264 2.25 -22.57 -7.59
N ALA A 265 2.95 -21.53 -8.06
CA ALA A 265 4.22 -21.09 -7.48
C ALA A 265 4.09 -20.00 -6.41
N TYR A 266 3.09 -19.11 -6.49
CA TYR A 266 3.06 -17.89 -5.69
C TYR A 266 1.72 -17.68 -4.97
N ASP A 267 1.78 -17.47 -3.65
CA ASP A 267 0.71 -16.75 -2.94
C ASP A 267 0.93 -15.25 -3.19
N VAL A 268 0.37 -14.77 -4.30
CA VAL A 268 0.53 -13.38 -4.75
C VAL A 268 0.04 -12.37 -3.71
N PRO A 269 -1.13 -12.56 -3.03
CA PRO A 269 -1.52 -11.71 -1.91
C PRO A 269 -0.48 -11.69 -0.79
N ALA A 270 0.10 -12.85 -0.41
CA ALA A 270 1.09 -12.90 0.66
C ALA A 270 2.43 -12.23 0.28
N LEU A 271 2.90 -12.39 -0.96
CA LEU A 271 4.11 -11.70 -1.43
C LEU A 271 3.90 -10.19 -1.62
N ALA A 272 2.67 -9.79 -1.98
CA ALA A 272 2.26 -8.40 -2.09
C ALA A 272 2.10 -7.67 -0.74
N ARG A 273 1.91 -8.42 0.37
CA ARG A 273 1.61 -7.85 1.70
C ARG A 273 2.60 -6.75 2.09
N GLN A 274 2.01 -5.63 2.53
CA GLN A 274 2.68 -4.50 3.14
C GLN A 274 2.06 -4.35 4.54
N CYS A 275 2.65 -5.04 5.51
CA CYS A 275 2.17 -5.07 6.90
C CYS A 275 3.06 -4.17 7.77
N ILE A 276 3.71 -4.70 8.81
CA ILE A 276 4.73 -3.96 9.59
C ILE A 276 5.93 -3.57 8.69
N PHE A 277 6.17 -4.39 7.66
CA PHE A 277 7.19 -4.22 6.64
C PHE A 277 6.66 -4.75 5.30
N THR A 278 7.35 -4.39 4.22
CA THR A 278 7.18 -4.95 2.89
C THR A 278 7.89 -6.31 2.81
N TYR A 279 7.30 -7.31 2.16
CA TYR A 279 8.04 -8.56 1.85
C TYR A 279 8.89 -8.37 0.59
N LEU A 280 8.28 -8.09 -0.57
CA LEU A 280 9.00 -7.74 -1.80
C LEU A 280 8.78 -6.26 -2.12
N ASP A 281 9.86 -5.51 -2.33
CA ASP A 281 9.82 -4.10 -2.76
C ASP A 281 9.14 -3.99 -4.12
N PHE A 282 9.54 -4.85 -5.06
CA PHE A 282 8.86 -5.09 -6.33
C PHE A 282 9.16 -6.50 -6.87
N VAL A 283 8.36 -6.94 -7.85
CA VAL A 283 8.56 -8.19 -8.60
C VAL A 283 8.96 -7.90 -10.04
N ASN A 284 9.99 -8.62 -10.50
CA ASN A 284 10.46 -8.65 -11.89
C ASN A 284 9.67 -9.74 -12.64
N VAL A 285 8.53 -9.38 -13.25
CA VAL A 285 7.72 -10.36 -13.99
C VAL A 285 8.34 -10.66 -15.35
N MET A 286 8.78 -11.90 -15.54
CA MET A 286 9.48 -12.38 -16.74
C MET A 286 8.50 -12.59 -17.91
N THR A 287 8.04 -11.48 -18.51
CA THR A 287 7.11 -11.46 -19.66
C THR A 287 7.79 -11.76 -20.99
N TYR A 288 8.56 -12.84 -21.03
CA TYR A 288 9.21 -13.44 -22.19
C TYR A 288 9.19 -14.96 -22.04
N ASP A 289 9.76 -15.70 -22.99
CA ASP A 289 9.76 -17.16 -23.02
C ASP A 289 8.34 -17.79 -22.99
N PHE A 290 7.33 -17.05 -23.47
CA PHE A 290 5.98 -17.56 -23.66
C PHE A 290 5.94 -18.70 -24.69
N HIS A 291 6.79 -18.62 -25.71
CA HIS A 291 6.94 -19.60 -26.77
C HIS A 291 8.42 -19.83 -27.09
N GLY A 292 8.79 -21.06 -27.49
CA GLY A 292 10.17 -21.44 -27.77
C GLY A 292 10.32 -22.83 -28.37
N SER A 293 11.56 -23.23 -28.64
CA SER A 293 11.92 -24.45 -29.38
C SER A 293 11.56 -25.79 -28.70
N TRP A 294 10.88 -25.75 -27.55
CA TRP A 294 10.19 -26.89 -26.94
C TRP A 294 8.83 -27.18 -27.61
N GLU A 295 8.30 -26.23 -28.39
CA GLU A 295 7.08 -26.37 -29.19
C GLU A 295 7.40 -26.83 -30.62
N THR A 296 6.52 -27.67 -31.19
CA THR A 296 6.60 -28.17 -32.58
C THR A 296 6.09 -27.17 -33.63
N LYS A 297 5.89 -25.91 -33.22
CA LYS A 297 5.39 -24.80 -34.04
C LYS A 297 6.11 -23.51 -33.67
N THR A 298 6.24 -22.59 -34.62
CA THR A 298 6.76 -21.24 -34.38
C THR A 298 5.85 -20.40 -33.49
N GLY A 299 6.42 -19.64 -32.56
CA GLY A 299 5.67 -18.76 -31.65
C GLY A 299 6.45 -17.48 -31.32
N ILE A 300 5.81 -16.55 -30.60
CA ILE A 300 6.42 -15.25 -30.28
C ILE A 300 7.09 -15.30 -28.90
N ASN A 301 8.38 -14.93 -28.78
CA ASN A 301 9.08 -14.91 -27.49
C ASN A 301 8.35 -14.08 -26.41
N SER A 302 8.03 -12.82 -26.74
CA SER A 302 7.40 -11.85 -25.85
C SER A 302 6.32 -11.04 -26.58
N PRO A 303 5.15 -11.61 -26.87
CA PRO A 303 4.07 -10.88 -27.51
C PRO A 303 3.51 -9.82 -26.55
N PHE A 304 3.23 -8.62 -27.05
CA PHE A 304 2.63 -7.56 -26.25
C PHE A 304 1.21 -7.93 -25.81
N SER A 305 0.37 -8.29 -26.78
CA SER A 305 -1.04 -8.68 -26.61
C SER A 305 -1.43 -9.67 -27.71
N VAL A 306 -2.27 -10.65 -27.39
CA VAL A 306 -2.85 -11.61 -28.36
C VAL A 306 -4.36 -11.34 -28.50
N GLY A 307 -4.92 -11.53 -29.70
CA GLY A 307 -6.34 -11.31 -30.00
C GLY A 307 -7.15 -12.61 -30.00
N GLY A 308 -8.47 -12.48 -30.16
CA GLY A 308 -9.40 -13.61 -30.24
C GLY A 308 -9.33 -14.43 -31.54
N SER A 309 -8.40 -14.11 -32.44
CA SER A 309 -8.16 -14.82 -33.70
C SER A 309 -7.25 -16.04 -33.55
N ARG A 310 -6.41 -16.09 -32.50
CA ARG A 310 -5.61 -17.27 -32.19
C ARG A 310 -6.38 -18.25 -31.31
N SER A 311 -5.87 -19.47 -31.33
CA SER A 311 -6.34 -20.57 -30.49
C SER A 311 -6.29 -20.23 -29.00
N GLN A 312 -7.19 -20.84 -28.22
CA GLN A 312 -7.43 -20.46 -26.83
C GLN A 312 -6.18 -20.51 -25.92
N TRP A 313 -5.20 -21.37 -26.24
CA TRP A 313 -3.91 -21.48 -25.53
C TRP A 313 -3.01 -20.24 -25.72
N ASP A 314 -3.00 -19.61 -26.91
CA ASP A 314 -2.24 -18.37 -27.17
C ASP A 314 -2.77 -17.17 -26.35
N SER A 315 -4.08 -17.11 -26.11
CA SER A 315 -4.78 -15.92 -25.58
C SER A 315 -4.30 -15.45 -24.20
N THR A 316 -3.76 -16.36 -23.38
CA THR A 316 -3.27 -16.07 -22.03
C THR A 316 -1.76 -15.78 -21.99
N LEU A 317 -1.02 -16.11 -23.04
CA LEU A 317 0.44 -16.05 -23.12
C LEU A 317 0.89 -14.73 -23.76
N SER A 318 0.69 -13.62 -23.06
CA SER A 318 1.17 -12.30 -23.50
C SER A 318 1.56 -11.38 -22.35
N THR A 319 2.34 -10.35 -22.66
CA THR A 319 2.76 -9.30 -21.71
C THR A 319 1.55 -8.72 -20.98
N VAL A 320 0.54 -8.26 -21.72
CA VAL A 320 -0.69 -7.69 -21.14
C VAL A 320 -1.48 -8.75 -20.36
N SER A 321 -1.61 -9.97 -20.89
CA SER A 321 -2.36 -11.06 -20.22
C SER A 321 -1.73 -11.47 -18.88
N ALA A 322 -0.41 -11.60 -18.82
CA ALA A 322 0.33 -12.00 -17.63
C ALA A 322 0.32 -10.91 -16.54
N ILE A 323 0.60 -9.66 -16.91
CA ILE A 323 0.64 -8.54 -15.96
C ILE A 323 -0.77 -8.26 -15.40
N ASN A 324 -1.81 -8.33 -16.23
CA ASN A 324 -3.19 -8.22 -15.74
C ASN A 324 -3.56 -9.36 -14.77
N PHE A 325 -3.03 -10.57 -14.97
CA PHE A 325 -3.23 -11.70 -14.05
C PHE A 325 -2.51 -11.48 -12.71
N TRP A 326 -1.27 -10.98 -12.71
CA TRP A 326 -0.57 -10.58 -11.47
C TRP A 326 -1.33 -9.52 -10.66
N VAL A 327 -1.91 -8.51 -11.33
CA VAL A 327 -2.78 -7.51 -10.70
C VAL A 327 -4.07 -8.16 -10.16
N ALA A 328 -4.72 -9.03 -10.95
CA ALA A 328 -5.95 -9.71 -10.53
C ALA A 328 -5.74 -10.69 -9.36
N LYS A 329 -4.53 -11.25 -9.22
CA LYS A 329 -4.11 -12.05 -8.07
C LYS A 329 -3.66 -11.20 -6.87
N GLY A 330 -3.64 -9.87 -6.97
CA GLY A 330 -3.49 -8.95 -5.84
C GLY A 330 -2.16 -8.20 -5.73
N MET A 331 -1.27 -8.26 -6.72
CA MET A 331 -0.02 -7.49 -6.72
C MET A 331 -0.28 -6.01 -7.11
N PRO A 332 0.12 -5.01 -6.29
CA PRO A 332 0.01 -3.59 -6.63
C PRO A 332 0.77 -3.25 -7.92
N LYS A 333 0.20 -2.37 -8.76
CA LYS A 333 0.80 -2.00 -10.07
C LYS A 333 2.17 -1.36 -9.89
N GLU A 334 2.32 -0.51 -8.89
CA GLU A 334 3.56 0.15 -8.51
C GLU A 334 4.68 -0.82 -8.07
N LYS A 335 4.33 -2.07 -7.72
CA LYS A 335 5.28 -3.15 -7.40
C LYS A 335 5.58 -4.09 -8.57
N ILE A 336 4.98 -3.88 -9.74
CA ILE A 336 5.21 -4.72 -10.92
C ILE A 336 6.22 -4.04 -11.84
N VAL A 337 7.35 -4.71 -12.09
CA VAL A 337 8.36 -4.31 -13.07
C VAL A 337 8.34 -5.34 -14.19
N VAL A 338 8.09 -4.87 -15.42
CA VAL A 338 7.76 -5.73 -16.57
C VAL A 338 9.02 -6.11 -17.35
N GLY A 339 9.21 -7.40 -17.64
CA GLY A 339 10.39 -7.93 -18.31
C GLY A 339 10.34 -7.82 -19.83
N LEU A 340 11.36 -7.18 -20.42
CA LEU A 340 11.56 -7.05 -21.86
C LEU A 340 12.82 -7.84 -22.27
N PRO A 341 12.74 -8.78 -23.22
CA PRO A 341 13.90 -9.52 -23.67
C PRO A 341 14.69 -8.70 -24.71
N THR A 342 16.00 -8.61 -24.57
CA THR A 342 16.91 -8.13 -25.64
C THR A 342 17.42 -9.30 -26.49
N TYR A 343 16.64 -10.37 -26.57
CA TYR A 343 16.90 -11.59 -27.33
C TYR A 343 15.59 -12.15 -27.92
N GLY A 344 15.73 -13.03 -28.91
CA GLY A 344 14.63 -13.76 -29.54
C GLY A 344 14.69 -15.27 -29.33
N ARG A 345 13.57 -15.94 -29.60
CA ARG A 345 13.42 -17.41 -29.60
C ARG A 345 13.36 -17.90 -31.06
N GLY A 346 13.94 -19.07 -31.34
CA GLY A 346 14.13 -19.55 -32.72
C GLY A 346 13.88 -21.04 -32.97
N TRP A 347 13.48 -21.35 -34.20
CA TRP A 347 13.08 -22.67 -34.68
C TRP A 347 13.69 -22.97 -36.06
N THR A 348 13.88 -24.25 -36.36
CA THR A 348 14.08 -24.75 -37.73
C THR A 348 12.72 -25.16 -38.31
N LEU A 349 12.30 -24.55 -39.42
CA LEU A 349 11.01 -24.81 -40.07
C LEU A 349 10.99 -26.19 -40.74
N SER A 350 9.84 -26.86 -40.74
CA SER A 350 9.61 -28.05 -41.57
C SER A 350 9.45 -27.72 -43.07
N ASN A 351 9.26 -26.45 -43.42
CA ASN A 351 9.16 -25.95 -44.79
C ASN A 351 9.56 -24.46 -44.82
N ALA A 352 10.68 -24.12 -45.48
CA ALA A 352 11.17 -22.74 -45.59
C ALA A 352 10.22 -21.76 -46.32
N HIS A 353 9.20 -22.28 -47.03
CA HIS A 353 8.16 -21.46 -47.67
C HIS A 353 6.93 -21.20 -46.76
N ASP A 354 6.80 -21.92 -45.65
CA ASP A 354 5.74 -21.74 -44.64
C ASP A 354 6.35 -21.14 -43.36
N PHE A 355 6.41 -19.80 -43.33
CA PHE A 355 7.10 -19.03 -42.29
C PHE A 355 6.15 -18.16 -41.44
N SER A 356 4.87 -18.49 -41.39
CA SER A 356 3.90 -17.80 -40.52
C SER A 356 4.14 -18.07 -39.03
N VAL A 357 3.37 -17.41 -38.15
CA VAL A 357 3.31 -17.80 -36.72
C VAL A 357 2.40 -19.03 -36.60
N GLY A 358 2.86 -20.07 -35.93
CA GLY A 358 2.18 -21.37 -35.83
C GLY A 358 2.54 -22.37 -36.94
N SER A 359 3.43 -22.00 -37.86
CA SER A 359 4.00 -22.90 -38.87
C SER A 359 4.84 -24.01 -38.23
N LYS A 360 4.90 -25.18 -38.86
CA LYS A 360 5.53 -26.38 -38.27
C LYS A 360 7.05 -26.25 -38.18
N ALA A 361 7.61 -26.69 -37.06
CA ALA A 361 9.05 -26.73 -36.81
C ALA A 361 9.53 -28.16 -36.54
N THR A 362 10.77 -28.45 -36.94
CA THR A 362 11.47 -29.71 -36.64
C THR A 362 12.23 -29.67 -35.30
N GLY A 363 12.50 -28.47 -34.77
CA GLY A 363 13.19 -28.25 -33.51
C GLY A 363 13.69 -26.80 -33.39
N ALA A 364 14.69 -26.59 -32.54
CA ALA A 364 15.37 -25.31 -32.37
C ALA A 364 16.05 -24.81 -33.66
N SER A 365 16.22 -23.50 -33.78
CA SER A 365 17.12 -22.93 -34.78
C SER A 365 18.59 -23.22 -34.44
N HIS A 366 19.45 -23.20 -35.45
CA HIS A 366 20.89 -23.40 -35.30
C HIS A 366 21.55 -22.30 -34.45
N PRO A 367 22.55 -22.66 -33.62
CA PRO A 367 23.26 -21.70 -32.77
C PRO A 367 24.04 -20.67 -33.61
N LEU A 368 23.95 -19.40 -33.22
CA LEU A 368 24.62 -18.29 -33.90
C LEU A 368 26.02 -18.01 -33.33
N ASN A 369 26.77 -17.14 -34.00
CA ASN A 369 28.22 -16.99 -33.83
C ASN A 369 28.68 -16.68 -32.40
N TYR A 370 27.89 -15.92 -31.63
CA TYR A 370 28.30 -15.35 -30.34
C TYR A 370 27.52 -15.91 -29.15
N THR A 371 26.19 -16.03 -29.24
CA THR A 371 25.39 -16.69 -28.20
C THR A 371 25.65 -18.19 -28.17
N ARG A 372 25.86 -18.81 -29.33
CA ARG A 372 26.14 -20.24 -29.53
C ARG A 372 25.09 -21.18 -28.91
N ALA A 373 23.90 -20.67 -28.62
CA ALA A 373 22.78 -21.42 -28.07
C ALA A 373 21.74 -21.70 -29.17
N ALA A 374 21.36 -22.96 -29.34
CA ALA A 374 20.30 -23.33 -30.29
C ALA A 374 18.95 -22.75 -29.83
N GLY A 375 18.16 -22.22 -30.76
CA GLY A 375 16.84 -21.66 -30.47
C GLY A 375 16.86 -20.30 -29.77
N VAL A 376 18.00 -19.60 -29.74
CA VAL A 376 18.19 -18.27 -29.15
C VAL A 376 18.92 -17.37 -30.16
N ILE A 377 18.60 -16.07 -30.15
CA ILE A 377 19.28 -15.03 -30.93
C ILE A 377 19.42 -13.77 -30.09
N ALA A 378 20.61 -13.20 -29.94
CA ALA A 378 20.75 -11.88 -29.31
C ALA A 378 20.25 -10.77 -30.26
N PHE A 379 19.80 -9.63 -29.74
CA PHE A 379 19.38 -8.50 -30.59
C PHE A 379 20.49 -8.04 -31.55
N TYR A 380 21.74 -8.05 -31.10
CA TYR A 380 22.86 -7.73 -31.99
C TYR A 380 23.09 -8.78 -33.10
N GLU A 381 22.86 -10.07 -32.82
CA GLU A 381 22.90 -11.14 -33.83
C GLU A 381 21.73 -11.02 -34.82
N SER A 382 20.56 -10.53 -34.36
CA SER A 382 19.40 -10.26 -35.22
C SER A 382 19.72 -9.16 -36.24
N CYS A 383 20.50 -8.15 -35.85
CA CYS A 383 21.03 -7.13 -36.75
C CYS A 383 22.06 -7.67 -37.76
N GLU A 384 22.97 -8.56 -37.33
CA GLU A 384 23.90 -9.21 -38.25
C GLU A 384 23.18 -10.10 -39.27
N LEU A 385 22.19 -10.89 -38.84
CA LEU A 385 21.42 -11.79 -39.70
C LEU A 385 20.66 -11.01 -40.80
N LEU A 386 20.14 -9.82 -40.46
CA LEU A 386 19.59 -8.87 -41.44
C LEU A 386 20.62 -8.43 -42.47
N THR A 387 21.87 -8.12 -42.06
CA THR A 387 22.94 -7.77 -43.02
C THR A 387 23.41 -8.95 -43.88
N GLN A 388 23.13 -10.19 -43.46
CA GLN A 388 23.40 -11.42 -44.22
C GLN A 388 22.28 -11.78 -45.21
N GLY A 389 21.17 -11.03 -45.22
CA GLY A 389 20.06 -11.22 -46.17
C GLY A 389 18.82 -11.91 -45.59
N ALA A 390 18.69 -12.01 -44.26
CA ALA A 390 17.45 -12.46 -43.64
C ALA A 390 16.25 -11.56 -44.02
N LYS A 391 15.10 -12.18 -44.21
CA LYS A 391 13.83 -11.49 -44.43
C LYS A 391 13.23 -11.09 -43.08
N SER A 392 12.77 -9.85 -42.95
CA SER A 392 12.01 -9.38 -41.80
C SER A 392 10.55 -9.10 -42.16
N PHE A 393 9.65 -9.37 -41.23
CA PHE A 393 8.27 -8.88 -41.24
C PHE A 393 7.76 -8.70 -39.80
N ARG A 394 6.67 -7.96 -39.63
CA ARG A 394 5.93 -7.92 -38.36
C ARG A 394 4.79 -8.91 -38.38
N ASP A 395 4.53 -9.50 -37.23
CA ASP A 395 3.23 -10.11 -36.96
C ASP A 395 2.16 -9.01 -36.81
N ASN A 396 1.11 -9.07 -37.64
CA ASN A 396 0.03 -8.08 -37.65
C ASN A 396 -0.77 -8.02 -36.33
N GLU A 397 -0.75 -9.09 -35.53
CA GLU A 397 -1.53 -9.20 -34.30
C GLU A 397 -0.74 -8.69 -33.08
N THR A 398 0.46 -9.22 -32.85
CA THR A 398 1.29 -8.84 -31.69
C THR A 398 2.19 -7.63 -31.94
N GLY A 399 2.49 -7.30 -33.21
CA GLY A 399 3.46 -6.28 -33.63
C GLY A 399 4.93 -6.72 -33.57
N SER A 400 5.20 -7.95 -33.13
CA SER A 400 6.55 -8.46 -32.89
C SER A 400 7.33 -8.65 -34.19
N LEU A 401 8.65 -8.47 -34.13
CA LEU A 401 9.55 -8.68 -35.27
C LEU A 401 9.78 -10.18 -35.48
N ILE A 402 9.68 -10.63 -36.72
CA ILE A 402 10.03 -12.00 -37.12
C ILE A 402 11.12 -11.93 -38.19
N LEU A 403 12.16 -12.74 -38.02
CA LEU A 403 13.29 -12.89 -38.95
C LEU A 403 13.33 -14.31 -39.52
N VAL A 404 13.58 -14.43 -40.82
CA VAL A 404 13.68 -15.71 -41.52
C VAL A 404 14.89 -15.74 -42.44
N HIS A 405 15.75 -16.74 -42.26
CA HIS A 405 16.97 -16.95 -43.05
C HIS A 405 17.10 -18.42 -43.44
N GLY A 406 16.80 -18.75 -44.70
CA GLY A 406 16.62 -20.13 -45.13
C GLY A 406 15.37 -20.75 -44.48
N ASP A 407 15.55 -21.87 -43.79
CA ASP A 407 14.55 -22.52 -42.93
C ASP A 407 14.60 -22.04 -41.46
N GLN A 408 15.55 -21.17 -41.10
CA GLN A 408 15.71 -20.67 -39.73
C GLN A 408 14.75 -19.51 -39.47
N TRP A 409 13.91 -19.63 -38.45
CA TRP A 409 12.85 -18.68 -38.09
C TRP A 409 13.07 -18.19 -36.66
N PHE A 410 12.96 -16.88 -36.42
CA PHE A 410 13.15 -16.28 -35.10
C PHE A 410 12.10 -15.21 -34.80
N SER A 411 11.55 -15.18 -33.58
CA SER A 411 10.74 -14.08 -33.07
C SER A 411 11.55 -13.22 -32.08
N CYS A 412 11.63 -11.93 -32.36
CA CYS A 412 12.48 -10.96 -31.67
C CYS A 412 11.68 -9.74 -31.19
N ASP A 413 12.19 -9.08 -30.16
CA ASP A 413 11.84 -7.70 -29.85
C ASP A 413 12.78 -6.73 -30.58
N ASP A 414 12.30 -5.51 -30.84
CA ASP A 414 13.05 -4.42 -31.43
C ASP A 414 12.66 -3.06 -30.80
N GLY A 415 13.20 -1.95 -31.31
CA GLY A 415 12.91 -0.62 -30.79
C GLY A 415 11.43 -0.20 -30.87
N GLU A 416 10.63 -0.78 -31.77
CA GLU A 416 9.20 -0.48 -31.90
C GLU A 416 8.37 -1.28 -30.88
N SER A 417 8.66 -2.59 -30.73
CA SER A 417 8.00 -3.41 -29.71
C SER A 417 8.40 -3.00 -28.29
N PHE A 418 9.66 -2.62 -28.07
CA PHE A 418 10.10 -1.94 -26.84
C PHE A 418 9.31 -0.66 -26.61
N THR A 419 9.25 0.25 -27.60
CA THR A 419 8.53 1.53 -27.46
C THR A 419 7.06 1.30 -27.07
N ARG A 420 6.36 0.36 -27.72
CA ARG A 420 4.97 0.00 -27.43
C ARG A 420 4.81 -0.55 -26.00
N LYS A 421 5.69 -1.47 -25.56
CA LYS A 421 5.69 -2.01 -24.19
C LYS A 421 5.94 -0.91 -23.15
N LEU A 422 6.94 -0.06 -23.38
CA LEU A 422 7.36 1.00 -22.45
C LEU A 422 6.34 2.14 -22.33
N GLN A 423 5.68 2.53 -23.43
CA GLN A 423 4.56 3.47 -23.42
C GLN A 423 3.40 2.92 -22.57
N TRP A 424 2.97 1.69 -22.84
CA TRP A 424 1.91 1.03 -22.07
C TRP A 424 2.24 0.92 -20.57
N ILE A 425 3.49 0.59 -20.22
CA ILE A 425 3.99 0.55 -18.83
C ILE A 425 3.82 1.91 -18.15
N LYS A 426 4.24 2.98 -18.82
CA LYS A 426 4.18 4.36 -18.33
C LYS A 426 2.73 4.86 -18.16
N GLU A 427 1.89 4.62 -19.17
CA GLU A 427 0.48 5.01 -19.20
C GLU A 427 -0.35 4.31 -18.12
N ASN A 428 -0.08 3.03 -17.88
CA ASN A 428 -0.81 2.22 -16.90
C ASN A 428 -0.29 2.35 -15.45
N ARG A 429 0.71 3.22 -15.23
CA ARG A 429 1.35 3.49 -13.93
C ARG A 429 1.89 2.23 -13.22
N TYR A 430 2.55 1.34 -13.97
CA TYR A 430 3.29 0.21 -13.37
C TYR A 430 4.63 0.67 -12.77
N GLY A 431 5.22 -0.12 -11.87
CA GLY A 431 6.47 0.20 -11.17
C GLY A 431 7.67 0.45 -12.10
N GLY A 432 7.72 -0.22 -13.25
CA GLY A 432 8.68 0.09 -14.30
C GLY A 432 8.88 -1.04 -15.31
N ALA A 433 10.07 -1.07 -15.91
CA ALA A 433 10.53 -2.10 -16.83
C ALA A 433 11.90 -2.63 -16.42
N PHE A 434 12.20 -3.89 -16.76
CA PHE A 434 13.54 -4.43 -16.69
C PHE A 434 13.92 -5.15 -17.99
N VAL A 435 15.22 -5.24 -18.27
CA VAL A 435 15.73 -6.00 -19.42
C VAL A 435 16.46 -7.28 -18.99
N TRP A 436 16.20 -8.36 -19.72
CA TRP A 436 17.06 -9.53 -19.79
C TRP A 436 17.66 -9.59 -21.21
N SER A 437 18.93 -9.27 -21.42
CA SER A 437 19.98 -8.83 -20.48
C SER A 437 20.89 -7.79 -21.15
N LEU A 438 21.69 -7.05 -20.36
CA LEU A 438 22.59 -6.01 -20.89
C LEU A 438 23.54 -6.52 -22.00
N ASP A 439 23.97 -7.76 -21.90
CA ASP A 439 24.88 -8.43 -22.82
C ASP A 439 24.22 -9.00 -24.09
N THR A 440 22.91 -8.81 -24.30
CA THR A 440 22.21 -9.22 -25.53
C THR A 440 21.69 -8.06 -26.40
N ASP A 441 21.65 -6.83 -25.87
CA ASP A 441 21.52 -5.59 -26.68
C ASP A 441 22.82 -5.31 -27.47
N ASP A 442 22.83 -4.34 -28.40
CA ASP A 442 24.06 -3.90 -29.08
C ASP A 442 24.91 -2.99 -28.15
N PHE A 443 25.47 -3.59 -27.10
CA PHE A 443 26.26 -2.91 -26.07
C PHE A 443 27.56 -2.26 -26.60
N LYS A 444 27.99 -2.60 -27.82
CA LYS A 444 29.17 -2.02 -28.49
C LYS A 444 28.84 -1.03 -29.61
N GLY A 445 27.57 -0.93 -30.02
CA GLY A 445 27.10 -0.03 -31.08
C GLY A 445 27.55 -0.40 -32.49
N ILE A 446 28.13 -1.60 -32.69
CA ILE A 446 28.84 -2.00 -33.92
C ILE A 446 28.03 -2.93 -34.83
N PHE A 447 26.97 -3.55 -34.33
CA PHE A 447 26.22 -4.57 -35.05
C PHE A 447 25.01 -3.96 -35.77
N CYS A 448 24.22 -3.17 -35.05
CA CYS A 448 22.95 -2.62 -35.50
C CYS A 448 23.13 -1.27 -36.20
N ARG A 449 23.63 -1.31 -37.45
CA ARG A 449 23.94 -0.13 -38.31
C ARG A 449 22.88 0.98 -38.31
N GLN A 450 21.60 0.63 -38.17
CA GLN A 450 20.48 1.58 -38.08
C GLN A 450 20.59 2.58 -36.91
N TYR A 451 21.26 2.21 -35.81
CA TYR A 451 21.52 3.08 -34.66
C TYR A 451 22.88 3.81 -34.73
N LYS A 452 23.61 3.70 -35.84
CA LYS A 452 24.76 4.57 -36.20
C LYS A 452 25.87 4.71 -35.13
N GLY A 453 26.24 3.62 -34.45
CA GLY A 453 27.28 3.64 -33.41
C GLY A 453 26.76 3.83 -31.98
N VAL A 454 25.44 3.98 -31.78
CA VAL A 454 24.86 4.07 -30.43
C VAL A 454 24.88 2.70 -29.77
N THR A 455 25.66 2.57 -28.70
CA THR A 455 25.63 1.45 -27.76
C THR A 455 24.28 1.35 -27.05
N TYR A 456 23.87 0.15 -26.65
CA TYR A 456 22.66 -0.13 -25.86
C TYR A 456 21.35 0.48 -26.43
N PRO A 457 21.03 0.35 -27.74
CA PRO A 457 19.88 1.01 -28.34
C PRO A 457 18.52 0.64 -27.71
N LEU A 458 18.31 -0.61 -27.28
CA LEU A 458 17.06 -1.03 -26.64
C LEU A 458 16.99 -0.54 -25.19
N VAL A 459 18.08 -0.66 -24.41
CA VAL A 459 18.13 -0.16 -23.02
C VAL A 459 18.05 1.36 -22.96
N ARG A 460 18.62 2.08 -23.93
CA ARG A 460 18.43 3.54 -24.07
C ARG A 460 17.00 3.92 -24.44
N THR A 461 16.25 3.06 -25.16
CA THR A 461 14.82 3.28 -25.43
C THR A 461 13.98 3.14 -24.16
N MET A 462 14.31 2.19 -23.27
CA MET A 462 13.79 2.18 -21.89
C MET A 462 14.16 3.46 -21.12
N GLY A 463 15.40 3.93 -21.28
CA GLY A 463 15.89 5.18 -20.71
C GLY A 463 15.09 6.42 -21.15
N SER A 464 14.87 6.62 -22.45
CA SER A 464 14.19 7.81 -22.99
C SER A 464 12.69 7.85 -22.66
N ILE A 465 12.02 6.70 -22.57
CA ILE A 465 10.59 6.65 -22.27
C ILE A 465 10.32 6.73 -20.76
N LEU A 466 11.11 6.06 -19.91
CA LEU A 466 10.85 5.96 -18.47
C LEU A 466 11.60 6.98 -17.58
N ARG A 467 12.49 7.81 -18.13
CA ARG A 467 13.00 8.98 -17.38
C ARG A 467 11.90 10.04 -17.20
N TYR A 468 11.93 10.72 -16.05
CA TYR A 468 11.16 11.93 -15.81
C TYR A 468 11.97 13.13 -16.35
N GLU A 469 11.46 13.80 -17.39
CA GLU A 469 12.00 15.09 -17.79
C GLU A 469 11.25 16.19 -17.03
N GLU A 470 11.98 16.96 -16.21
CA GLU A 470 11.53 18.31 -15.86
C GLU A 470 11.49 19.16 -17.14
N ASN A 471 10.50 20.04 -17.26
CA ASN A 471 10.31 20.93 -18.41
C ASN A 471 11.46 21.95 -18.54
N LYS A 472 12.60 21.53 -19.10
CA LYS A 472 13.69 22.41 -19.51
C LYS A 472 13.20 23.30 -20.66
N ARG A 473 12.93 24.56 -20.35
CA ARG A 473 12.61 25.59 -21.34
C ARG A 473 13.75 25.69 -22.37
N GLY A 474 13.47 25.33 -23.62
CA GLY A 474 14.26 25.76 -24.77
C GLY A 474 15.57 25.01 -25.05
N VAL A 475 15.51 23.70 -25.28
CA VAL A 475 16.50 23.00 -26.13
C VAL A 475 15.73 22.24 -27.23
N PRO A 476 15.88 22.57 -28.52
CA PRO A 476 15.23 21.83 -29.60
C PRO A 476 15.79 20.40 -29.73
N LEU A 477 14.95 19.43 -30.11
CA LEU A 477 15.44 18.12 -30.52
C LEU A 477 16.37 18.26 -31.73
N VAL A 478 17.53 17.58 -31.68
CA VAL A 478 18.45 17.48 -32.81
C VAL A 478 17.91 16.44 -33.81
N VAL A 479 16.93 16.86 -34.61
CA VAL A 479 16.55 16.19 -35.85
C VAL A 479 17.67 16.42 -36.89
N PRO A 480 18.03 15.44 -37.74
CA PRO A 480 19.09 15.62 -38.73
C PRO A 480 18.91 16.86 -39.62
N THR A 481 20.01 17.57 -39.86
CA THR A 481 19.99 18.95 -40.37
C THR A 481 19.62 19.08 -41.85
N THR A 482 18.61 19.88 -42.15
CA THR A 482 18.48 20.61 -43.42
C THR A 482 18.70 22.09 -43.14
N SER A 483 19.78 22.67 -43.66
CA SER A 483 20.26 24.00 -43.25
C SER A 483 19.60 25.16 -43.99
N ILE A 484 19.04 26.12 -43.25
CA ILE A 484 18.71 27.46 -43.74
C ILE A 484 19.28 28.49 -42.74
N ARG A 485 20.00 29.50 -43.24
CA ARG A 485 20.59 30.58 -42.43
C ARG A 485 19.66 31.80 -42.40
N PHE A 486 19.63 32.50 -41.27
CA PHE A 486 19.15 33.89 -41.19
C PHE A 486 20.12 34.74 -40.37
N THR A 487 20.20 36.02 -40.72
CA THR A 487 21.21 36.97 -40.21
C THR A 487 20.68 37.77 -39.02
N ILE A 488 21.52 38.03 -38.01
CA ILE A 488 21.16 38.83 -36.83
C ILE A 488 21.35 40.32 -37.14
N GLY A 489 20.34 41.13 -36.84
CA GLY A 489 20.43 42.59 -36.75
C GLY A 489 20.43 43.07 -35.30
N ARG A 490 21.33 44.01 -34.94
CA ARG A 490 21.32 44.71 -33.65
C ARG A 490 20.44 45.96 -33.69
N ALA A 491 19.87 46.32 -32.54
CA ALA A 491 19.46 47.68 -32.20
C ALA A 491 19.71 47.91 -30.70
N GLU A 492 20.02 49.14 -30.30
CA GLU A 492 20.47 49.51 -28.95
C GLU A 492 19.44 50.43 -28.24
N PHE A 493 19.46 50.46 -26.91
CA PHE A 493 18.53 51.25 -26.07
C PHE A 493 19.25 52.40 -25.32
N PRO A 494 18.72 53.64 -25.35
CA PRO A 494 19.17 54.74 -24.50
C PRO A 494 18.19 55.09 -23.34
N SER A 495 18.49 54.55 -22.15
CA SER A 495 18.41 55.16 -20.81
C SER A 495 17.32 56.20 -20.36
N LYS A 496 16.84 56.00 -19.11
CA LYS A 496 16.48 56.97 -18.03
C LYS A 496 15.00 57.13 -17.56
N TYR A 497 14.79 56.69 -16.30
CA TYR A 497 13.96 57.23 -15.20
C TYR A 497 12.41 57.26 -15.23
N ASN A 498 11.84 56.32 -14.48
CA ASN A 498 10.73 56.42 -13.50
C ASN A 498 9.69 57.57 -13.56
N ALA A 499 8.45 57.22 -13.89
CA ALA A 499 7.22 57.69 -13.22
C ALA A 499 6.09 56.64 -13.35
N LYS A 500 4.97 56.81 -12.64
CA LYS A 500 3.87 55.81 -12.57
C LYS A 500 2.77 56.01 -13.64
N MET A 501 2.16 54.88 -14.01
CA MET A 501 0.74 54.70 -14.41
C MET A 501 0.29 55.00 -15.85
N ALA A 502 -0.36 53.98 -16.47
CA ALA A 502 -1.25 54.02 -17.66
C ALA A 502 -0.63 54.45 -19.01
N LEU A 503 -0.99 53.90 -20.18
CA LEU A 503 -2.20 53.17 -20.60
C LEU A 503 -1.89 52.20 -21.77
N CYS A 504 -2.84 51.33 -22.14
CA CYS A 504 -2.68 50.33 -23.20
C CYS A 504 -2.70 50.90 -24.63
N SER A 505 -2.10 50.18 -25.58
CA SER A 505 -2.45 50.21 -27.01
C SER A 505 -2.14 48.86 -27.65
N ALA A 506 -3.00 48.41 -28.57
CA ALA A 506 -3.01 47.04 -29.10
C ALA A 506 -2.56 46.96 -30.56
N VAL A 507 -1.94 45.84 -30.94
CA VAL A 507 -1.56 45.53 -32.33
C VAL A 507 -2.24 44.22 -32.77
N LYS A 508 -2.93 44.27 -33.91
CA LYS A 508 -3.49 43.09 -34.60
C LYS A 508 -2.48 42.53 -35.59
N ILE A 509 -2.40 41.20 -35.70
CA ILE A 509 -1.77 40.52 -36.84
C ILE A 509 -2.77 39.53 -37.43
N ARG A 510 -2.85 39.47 -38.77
CA ARG A 510 -3.63 38.48 -39.52
C ARG A 510 -2.72 37.34 -39.95
N TYR A 511 -3.24 36.12 -40.00
CA TYR A 511 -2.65 35.07 -40.84
C TYR A 511 -3.22 35.13 -42.26
N VAL A 512 -2.35 34.90 -43.24
CA VAL A 512 -2.70 34.69 -44.65
C VAL A 512 -2.22 33.30 -45.03
N LEU A 513 -3.13 32.46 -45.53
CA LEU A 513 -2.78 31.17 -46.13
C LEU A 513 -2.54 31.36 -47.63
N SER A 514 -1.28 31.25 -48.06
CA SER A 514 -0.95 31.02 -49.47
C SER A 514 -0.91 29.51 -49.76
N HIS A 515 -1.20 29.16 -51.00
CA HIS A 515 -1.70 27.83 -51.39
C HIS A 515 -0.73 27.11 -52.35
N GLN A 516 -1.16 25.97 -52.90
CA GLN A 516 -0.61 25.32 -54.13
C GLN A 516 0.74 24.57 -53.98
N ASN A 517 1.06 23.55 -54.79
CA ASN A 517 0.38 23.03 -56.00
C ASN A 517 0.46 21.46 -56.13
N PRO A 518 0.05 20.78 -57.23
CA PRO A 518 -0.89 19.66 -57.09
C PRO A 518 -0.47 18.36 -57.80
N LEU A 519 -1.40 17.39 -57.90
CA LEU A 519 -1.69 16.68 -59.15
C LEU A 519 -3.17 16.23 -59.19
N TYR A 520 -3.77 16.14 -60.38
CA TYR A 520 -5.19 15.82 -60.62
C TYR A 520 -5.43 14.29 -60.67
N GLY A 521 -6.66 13.75 -60.51
CA GLY A 521 -7.95 14.38 -60.20
C GLY A 521 -9.14 13.74 -60.96
N ARG A 522 -10.39 14.05 -60.52
CA ARG A 522 -11.72 13.60 -61.04
C ARG A 522 -12.16 12.18 -60.60
N GLN A 523 -13.45 11.91 -60.29
CA GLN A 523 -14.69 12.73 -60.35
C GLN A 523 -15.79 12.23 -59.37
N LEU A 524 -16.45 13.15 -58.64
CA LEU A 524 -17.87 13.12 -58.15
C LEU A 524 -18.31 12.00 -57.15
N ARG A 525 -19.26 12.16 -56.21
CA ARG A 525 -20.26 13.23 -55.91
C ARG A 525 -20.63 13.24 -54.38
N HIS A 526 -21.45 14.22 -53.97
CA HIS A 526 -21.94 14.57 -52.60
C HIS A 526 -22.46 13.40 -51.69
N GLY A 527 -22.60 13.55 -50.36
CA GLY A 527 -22.67 14.76 -49.52
C GLY A 527 -22.51 14.54 -47.98
N PRO A 528 -22.78 15.55 -47.12
CA PRO A 528 -22.05 15.73 -45.85
C PRO A 528 -22.82 15.46 -44.53
N ARG A 529 -22.07 15.40 -43.41
CA ARG A 529 -22.56 15.57 -42.02
C ARG A 529 -21.52 16.23 -41.10
N SER A 530 -22.03 16.98 -40.11
CA SER A 530 -21.36 17.54 -38.91
C SER A 530 -20.31 18.66 -39.10
N MET A 531 -20.63 19.85 -38.57
CA MET A 531 -19.68 20.95 -38.34
C MET A 531 -20.18 21.92 -37.25
N ILE A 532 -20.34 21.46 -36.00
CA ILE A 532 -20.63 22.34 -34.84
C ILE A 532 -19.88 21.85 -33.60
N LEU A 533 -18.90 22.65 -33.13
CA LEU A 533 -18.47 22.84 -31.72
C LEU A 533 -17.02 23.39 -31.68
N SER A 534 -16.85 24.73 -31.72
CA SER A 534 -15.55 25.41 -31.52
C SER A 534 -15.74 26.90 -31.20
N ALA A 535 -16.44 27.22 -30.11
CA ALA A 535 -16.74 28.63 -29.73
C ALA A 535 -16.92 28.86 -28.21
N ALA A 536 -16.20 28.13 -27.35
CA ALA A 536 -16.41 28.19 -25.89
C ALA A 536 -15.16 27.92 -25.03
N PHE A 537 -13.95 28.32 -25.46
CA PHE A 537 -12.71 28.08 -24.69
C PHE A 537 -11.64 29.19 -24.78
N VAL A 538 -12.06 30.47 -24.86
CA VAL A 538 -11.15 31.63 -24.81
C VAL A 538 -11.73 32.71 -23.88
N LEU A 539 -11.70 32.48 -22.56
CA LEU A 539 -12.00 33.52 -21.56
C LEU A 539 -11.59 33.19 -20.10
N SER A 540 -10.52 32.40 -19.89
CA SER A 540 -10.05 31.99 -18.54
C SER A 540 -8.58 32.29 -18.21
N GLU A 541 -7.72 32.54 -19.18
CA GLU A 541 -6.26 32.71 -18.92
C GLU A 541 -5.86 34.09 -18.37
N ALA A 542 -6.77 35.06 -18.32
CA ALA A 542 -6.49 36.42 -17.87
C ALA A 542 -6.27 36.56 -16.34
N THR A 543 -6.73 35.59 -15.53
CA THR A 543 -6.75 35.70 -14.06
C THR A 543 -5.53 35.06 -13.38
N VAL A 544 -4.82 34.16 -14.07
CA VAL A 544 -3.71 33.39 -13.47
C VAL A 544 -2.40 34.18 -13.45
N PHE A 545 -2.22 35.13 -14.37
CA PHE A 545 -0.97 35.89 -14.54
C PHE A 545 -0.62 36.86 -13.40
N PHE A 546 -1.52 37.07 -12.43
CA PHE A 546 -1.28 37.91 -11.25
C PHE A 546 -0.89 37.14 -9.98
N ALA A 547 -0.83 35.80 -10.03
CA ALA A 547 -0.52 34.93 -8.89
C ALA A 547 0.89 34.30 -8.95
N CYS A 548 1.81 34.87 -9.75
CA CYS A 548 3.11 34.26 -10.06
C CYS A 548 4.32 35.16 -9.70
N LEU A 549 4.28 35.76 -8.51
CA LEU A 549 5.41 36.52 -7.92
C LEU A 549 5.64 36.21 -6.41
N CYS A 550 5.29 35.00 -5.97
CA CYS A 550 5.56 34.50 -4.61
C CYS A 550 5.93 33.00 -4.64
N TYR A 551 7.13 32.65 -5.10
CA TYR A 551 7.83 31.40 -4.73
C TYR A 551 9.32 31.53 -5.04
N ALA A 552 10.07 31.94 -4.01
CA ALA A 552 11.53 31.87 -3.95
C ALA A 552 11.87 31.57 -2.48
N GLU A 553 12.42 30.39 -2.21
CA GLU A 553 12.62 29.93 -0.84
C GLU A 553 13.98 30.38 -0.28
N ASN A 554 13.91 31.03 0.89
CA ASN A 554 14.90 30.99 1.97
C ASN A 554 16.38 31.26 1.60
N ILE A 555 16.69 32.54 1.38
CA ILE A 555 18.04 33.09 1.65
C ILE A 555 18.02 33.71 3.04
N PHE A 556 18.89 33.24 3.95
CA PHE A 556 19.08 33.89 5.25
C PHE A 556 19.83 35.23 5.08
N ILE A 557 19.28 36.29 5.66
CA ILE A 557 19.87 37.65 5.62
C ILE A 557 20.33 38.01 7.02
N CYS A 558 21.60 38.42 7.16
CA CYS A 558 22.17 38.83 8.44
C CYS A 558 21.45 40.05 9.03
N PRO A 559 20.93 39.97 10.27
CA PRO A 559 20.34 41.13 10.96
C PRO A 559 21.39 42.19 11.35
N SER A 560 22.60 41.73 11.69
CA SER A 560 23.81 42.50 11.96
C SER A 560 25.01 41.54 11.97
N ASP A 561 26.23 42.04 12.18
CA ASP A 561 27.36 41.18 12.55
C ASP A 561 27.09 40.52 13.92
N GLY A 562 27.38 39.23 14.07
CA GLY A 562 27.03 38.44 15.27
C GLY A 562 26.77 36.96 14.97
N ILE A 563 26.26 36.22 15.96
CA ILE A 563 25.88 34.80 15.82
C ILE A 563 24.37 34.64 16.06
N PHE A 564 23.69 33.96 15.14
CA PHE A 564 22.23 33.80 15.10
C PHE A 564 21.85 32.32 14.91
N PRO A 565 20.72 31.84 15.47
CA PRO A 565 20.23 30.49 15.18
C PRO A 565 19.98 30.28 13.68
N ASP A 566 20.20 29.05 13.18
CA ASP A 566 19.66 28.67 11.88
C ASP A 566 18.13 28.50 12.01
N PRO A 567 17.30 29.21 11.23
CA PRO A 567 15.86 28.99 11.23
C PRO A 567 15.45 27.62 10.70
N ALA A 568 16.33 26.83 10.07
CA ALA A 568 16.00 25.48 9.57
C ALA A 568 16.35 24.33 10.54
N THR A 569 17.45 24.42 11.30
CA THR A 569 17.99 23.32 12.11
C THR A 569 18.42 23.74 13.52
N CYS A 570 18.23 22.85 14.50
CA CYS A 570 18.57 23.11 15.91
C CYS A 570 20.06 22.95 16.23
N ASP A 571 20.78 22.23 15.38
CA ASP A 571 22.24 22.05 15.41
C ASP A 571 22.97 23.02 14.45
N GLY A 572 22.25 23.90 13.76
CA GLY A 572 22.81 24.94 12.89
C GLY A 572 22.79 26.35 13.50
N PHE A 573 23.74 27.18 13.10
CA PHE A 573 23.76 28.61 13.40
C PHE A 573 24.47 29.41 12.30
N TYR A 574 24.05 30.65 12.06
CA TYR A 574 24.73 31.57 11.17
C TYR A 574 25.68 32.49 11.94
N SER A 575 26.96 32.46 11.56
CA SER A 575 27.90 33.53 11.88
C SER A 575 27.79 34.61 10.80
N CYS A 576 27.56 35.85 11.21
CA CYS A 576 27.38 37.00 10.33
C CYS A 576 28.56 37.98 10.47
N ALA A 577 29.16 38.34 9.34
CA ALA A 577 30.23 39.33 9.26
C ALA A 577 30.21 40.07 7.91
N PHE A 578 30.25 41.40 7.93
CA PHE A 578 30.26 42.26 6.73
C PHE A 578 29.11 41.94 5.75
N ASP A 579 27.88 41.91 6.27
CA ASP A 579 26.63 41.57 5.56
C ASP A 579 26.61 40.17 4.91
N ARG A 580 27.50 39.25 5.33
CA ARG A 580 27.56 37.87 4.82
C ARG A 580 27.25 36.84 5.90
N ALA A 581 26.35 35.93 5.56
CA ALA A 581 25.93 34.82 6.41
C ALA A 581 26.77 33.56 6.13
N TYR A 582 27.37 33.00 7.18
CA TYR A 582 28.15 31.77 7.14
C TYR A 582 27.47 30.70 8.02
N LEU A 583 26.83 29.72 7.40
CA LEU A 583 26.20 28.60 8.12
C LEU A 583 27.29 27.71 8.74
N MET A 584 27.19 27.53 10.05
CA MET A 584 28.01 26.66 10.89
C MET A 584 27.11 25.62 11.55
N THR A 585 27.69 24.51 12.00
CA THR A 585 26.98 23.47 12.75
C THR A 585 27.68 23.13 14.06
N CYS A 586 26.88 22.77 15.06
CA CYS A 586 27.31 22.35 16.37
C CYS A 586 27.96 20.96 16.35
N SER A 587 28.80 20.67 17.35
CA SER A 587 29.44 19.36 17.50
C SER A 587 28.42 18.31 17.92
N THR A 588 28.60 17.07 17.45
CA THR A 588 27.60 15.99 17.58
C THR A 588 27.15 15.77 19.03
N GLY A 589 25.84 15.97 19.29
CA GLY A 589 25.25 15.89 20.64
C GLY A 589 25.08 17.23 21.35
N THR A 590 25.48 18.34 20.70
CA THR A 590 25.17 19.71 21.11
C THR A 590 24.24 20.38 20.11
N LEU A 591 23.45 21.35 20.58
CA LEU A 591 22.51 22.17 19.81
C LEU A 591 22.86 23.64 20.06
N PHE A 592 22.47 24.55 19.15
CA PHE A 592 22.77 25.97 19.34
C PHE A 592 21.89 26.57 20.44
N ASN A 593 22.50 27.14 21.49
CA ASN A 593 21.78 27.73 22.60
C ASN A 593 21.71 29.27 22.43
N PRO A 594 20.56 29.85 22.01
CA PRO A 594 20.43 31.30 21.83
C PRO A 594 20.51 32.10 23.14
N GLU A 595 20.36 31.48 24.31
CA GLU A 595 20.48 32.19 25.59
C GLU A 595 21.94 32.44 26.00
N ILE A 596 22.90 31.70 25.42
CA ILE A 596 24.36 31.89 25.66
C ILE A 596 25.17 32.13 24.37
N GLY A 597 24.52 32.15 23.20
CA GLY A 597 25.14 32.47 21.91
C GLY A 597 26.13 31.43 21.37
N THR A 598 26.06 30.18 21.83
CA THR A 598 26.98 29.10 21.43
C THR A 598 26.34 27.72 21.57
N CYS A 599 27.03 26.67 21.11
CA CYS A 599 26.55 25.29 21.21
C CYS A 599 26.63 24.77 22.66
N ASP A 600 25.55 24.11 23.10
CA ASP A 600 25.38 23.54 24.44
C ASP A 600 24.80 22.12 24.32
N HIS A 601 24.93 21.28 25.35
CA HIS A 601 24.41 19.92 25.30
C HIS A 601 22.89 19.90 25.05
N ALA A 602 22.41 18.94 24.26
CA ALA A 602 21.00 18.89 23.86
C ALA A 602 19.99 18.87 25.03
N TYR A 603 20.37 18.39 26.22
CA TYR A 603 19.52 18.44 27.43
C TYR A 603 19.45 19.83 28.10
N ASN A 604 20.22 20.81 27.63
CA ASN A 604 20.14 22.22 28.01
C ASN A 604 19.35 23.07 27.00
N VAL A 605 19.19 22.60 25.77
CA VAL A 605 18.63 23.37 24.65
C VAL A 605 17.31 22.77 24.19
N SER A 606 16.20 23.37 24.61
CA SER A 606 14.87 22.97 24.17
C SER A 606 14.53 23.58 22.80
N CYS A 607 15.11 23.04 21.73
CA CYS A 607 14.82 23.44 20.35
C CYS A 607 13.94 22.42 19.61
N ILE A 608 13.04 22.92 18.77
CA ILE A 608 12.20 22.12 17.86
C ILE A 608 12.31 22.70 16.45
N ALA A 609 12.84 21.92 15.50
CA ALA A 609 12.81 22.25 14.08
C ALA A 609 11.46 21.83 13.47
N THR A 610 10.79 22.73 12.76
CA THR A 610 9.49 22.48 12.10
C THR A 610 9.54 22.85 10.62
N ALA A 611 8.53 22.44 9.85
CA ALA A 611 8.38 22.83 8.44
C ALA A 611 8.21 24.35 8.20
N SER A 612 7.97 25.13 9.27
CA SER A 612 7.90 26.60 9.23
C SER A 612 9.09 27.28 9.93
N GLY A 613 10.08 26.49 10.39
CA GLY A 613 11.32 26.94 11.03
C GLY A 613 11.53 26.42 12.45
N THR A 614 12.66 26.79 13.07
CA THR A 614 13.05 26.40 14.44
C THR A 614 12.43 27.28 15.52
N VAL A 615 12.00 26.66 16.61
CA VAL A 615 11.49 27.33 17.81
C VAL A 615 12.32 26.90 19.02
N TYR A 616 12.77 27.88 19.82
CA TYR A 616 13.55 27.67 21.04
C TYR A 616 12.72 28.01 22.27
N LEU A 617 12.62 27.06 23.20
CA LEU A 617 11.81 27.13 24.43
C LEU A 617 12.72 27.33 25.66
N LYS A 618 12.20 27.98 26.70
CA LYS A 618 12.97 28.28 27.93
C LYS A 618 12.89 27.15 28.97
N LYS A 619 13.98 26.95 29.70
CA LYS A 619 14.21 25.74 30.52
C LYS A 619 13.55 25.71 31.90
N THR A 620 12.49 26.49 32.13
CA THR A 620 11.90 26.71 33.47
C THR A 620 10.80 25.74 33.87
N ASP A 621 10.20 25.02 32.94
CA ASP A 621 8.92 24.32 33.15
C ASP A 621 9.05 22.81 33.39
N VAL A 622 9.83 22.41 34.41
CA VAL A 622 9.97 20.99 34.82
C VAL A 622 9.93 20.83 36.34
N ALA A 623 8.73 20.59 36.91
CA ALA A 623 8.54 19.90 38.20
C ALA A 623 7.08 19.45 38.43
N ILE A 624 6.92 18.46 39.32
CA ILE A 624 5.67 17.96 39.92
C ILE A 624 4.76 17.09 39.01
N VAL A 625 4.36 15.93 39.55
CA VAL A 625 3.42 14.99 38.92
C VAL A 625 2.02 15.19 39.50
N ASP A 626 1.11 15.75 38.72
CA ASP A 626 -0.34 15.51 38.84
C ASP A 626 -0.84 14.96 37.49
N VAL A 627 -1.84 14.08 37.52
CA VAL A 627 -2.48 13.52 36.31
C VAL A 627 -3.57 14.45 35.78
N THR A 628 -3.86 15.55 36.48
CA THR A 628 -5.02 16.43 36.24
C THR A 628 -4.68 17.92 36.15
N ASN A 629 -3.58 18.31 35.50
CA ASN A 629 -3.28 19.75 35.30
C ASN A 629 -2.63 20.02 33.93
N THR A 630 -3.47 20.36 32.94
CA THR A 630 -3.01 20.83 31.62
C THR A 630 -3.07 22.35 31.58
N ARG A 631 -1.91 23.01 31.33
CA ARG A 631 -1.87 24.43 30.95
C ARG A 631 -1.88 24.58 29.42
N PRO A 632 -2.41 25.68 28.87
CA PRO A 632 -3.26 25.54 27.69
C PRO A 632 -2.75 26.31 26.47
N GLU A 633 -1.97 25.64 25.61
CA GLU A 633 -1.64 26.17 24.27
C GLU A 633 -1.99 25.16 23.14
N ASN A 634 -3.19 25.37 22.59
CA ASN A 634 -3.64 25.05 21.24
C ASN A 634 -3.72 23.60 20.70
N HIS A 635 -3.47 22.54 21.48
CA HIS A 635 -3.87 21.17 21.08
C HIS A 635 -4.79 20.49 22.10
N SER A 636 -6.07 20.34 21.72
CA SER A 636 -7.17 19.89 22.58
C SER A 636 -7.25 18.37 22.72
N VAL A 637 -6.37 17.77 23.51
CA VAL A 637 -6.46 16.35 23.88
C VAL A 637 -7.57 16.17 24.91
N HIS A 638 -8.58 15.36 24.58
CA HIS A 638 -9.69 15.07 25.49
C HIS A 638 -9.52 13.69 26.13
N CYS A 639 -9.29 13.68 27.45
CA CYS A 639 -9.40 12.47 28.24
C CYS A 639 -10.89 12.17 28.53
N PHE A 640 -11.29 10.91 28.39
CA PHE A 640 -12.65 10.43 28.63
C PHE A 640 -12.65 9.34 29.70
N ILE A 641 -13.63 9.36 30.60
CA ILE A 641 -13.88 8.26 31.55
C ILE A 641 -15.37 7.91 31.50
N SER A 642 -15.67 6.62 31.34
CA SER A 642 -17.00 6.02 31.25
C SER A 642 -17.31 5.19 32.51
N PHE A 643 -18.54 5.30 33.04
CA PHE A 643 -18.96 4.60 34.28
C PHE A 643 -20.26 3.83 34.09
N PHE A 644 -20.33 2.58 34.58
CA PHE A 644 -21.40 1.62 34.27
C PHE A 644 -22.56 1.63 35.27
N ARG A 645 -23.45 2.63 35.14
CA ARG A 645 -24.69 2.79 35.93
C ARG A 645 -24.43 2.99 37.44
N ASN A 646 -25.50 3.28 38.19
CA ASN A 646 -25.56 2.91 39.60
C ASN A 646 -25.59 1.38 39.71
N PHE A 647 -24.51 0.80 40.22
CA PHE A 647 -24.39 -0.61 40.56
C PHE A 647 -24.07 -0.78 42.05
N GLU A 648 -23.27 0.14 42.61
CA GLU A 648 -22.96 0.27 44.02
C GLU A 648 -23.93 1.20 44.74
N TRP A 649 -24.05 1.01 46.05
CA TRP A 649 -24.90 1.81 46.94
C TRP A 649 -24.41 3.26 47.14
N ASN A 650 -23.17 3.55 46.75
CA ASN A 650 -22.47 4.81 47.02
C ASN A 650 -22.13 5.63 45.75
N ASP A 651 -22.53 5.18 44.56
CA ASP A 651 -22.15 5.79 43.28
C ASP A 651 -22.51 7.28 43.20
N VAL A 652 -23.73 7.63 43.61
CA VAL A 652 -24.27 9.00 43.52
C VAL A 652 -23.62 9.95 44.53
N ASP A 653 -23.30 9.47 45.73
CA ASP A 653 -22.87 10.32 46.85
C ASP A 653 -21.34 10.39 46.99
N THR A 654 -20.63 9.35 46.57
CA THR A 654 -19.16 9.27 46.65
C THR A 654 -18.53 9.35 45.27
N LEU A 655 -18.85 8.40 44.37
CA LEU A 655 -18.12 8.22 43.11
C LEU A 655 -18.31 9.40 42.16
N TYR A 656 -19.55 9.71 41.76
CA TYR A 656 -19.85 10.81 40.83
C TYR A 656 -19.38 12.17 41.37
N ARG A 657 -19.54 12.41 42.68
CA ARG A 657 -19.03 13.64 43.32
C ARG A 657 -17.49 13.71 43.34
N GLY A 658 -16.81 12.58 43.42
CA GLY A 658 -15.35 12.50 43.28
C GLY A 658 -14.89 12.78 41.85
N ILE A 659 -15.57 12.20 40.87
CA ILE A 659 -15.31 12.37 39.43
C ILE A 659 -15.54 13.80 38.98
N ALA A 660 -16.66 14.42 39.35
CA ALA A 660 -16.96 15.81 39.02
C ALA A 660 -15.87 16.77 39.53
N LYS A 661 -15.35 16.53 40.74
CA LYS A 661 -14.23 17.31 41.31
C LYS A 661 -12.93 17.21 40.51
N LEU A 662 -12.69 16.15 39.73
CA LEU A 662 -11.48 16.07 38.89
C LEU A 662 -11.44 17.20 37.83
N LYS A 663 -12.61 17.66 37.36
CA LYS A 663 -12.74 18.77 36.40
C LYS A 663 -12.33 20.13 36.98
N SER A 664 -12.28 20.26 38.31
CA SER A 664 -11.75 21.46 38.97
C SER A 664 -10.22 21.57 38.89
N ARG A 665 -9.54 20.46 38.56
CA ARG A 665 -8.10 20.42 38.31
C ARG A 665 -7.79 20.46 36.81
N ASP A 666 -8.48 19.61 36.02
CA ASP A 666 -8.41 19.59 34.56
C ASP A 666 -9.75 19.97 33.90
N PRO A 667 -9.94 21.22 33.46
CA PRO A 667 -11.14 21.65 32.74
C PRO A 667 -11.34 20.96 31.37
N ASN A 668 -10.28 20.38 30.79
CA ASN A 668 -10.33 19.71 29.49
C ASN A 668 -10.87 18.28 29.58
N LEU A 669 -10.72 17.62 30.74
CA LEU A 669 -11.30 16.31 31.08
C LEU A 669 -12.80 16.28 30.78
N LYS A 670 -13.27 15.20 30.14
CA LYS A 670 -14.68 14.96 29.87
C LYS A 670 -15.10 13.65 30.54
N THR A 671 -16.26 13.63 31.21
CA THR A 671 -16.76 12.43 31.88
C THR A 671 -18.09 12.02 31.29
N LEU A 672 -18.21 10.76 30.89
CA LEU A 672 -19.42 10.21 30.29
C LEU A 672 -20.01 9.19 31.26
N LEU A 673 -21.34 9.10 31.30
CA LEU A 673 -22.00 7.95 31.91
C LEU A 673 -22.14 6.90 30.81
N SER A 674 -21.69 5.67 31.07
CA SER A 674 -21.98 4.54 30.19
C SER A 674 -23.19 3.78 30.72
N ILE A 675 -24.07 3.39 29.79
CA ILE A 675 -25.22 2.56 30.08
C ILE A 675 -25.09 1.32 29.22
N GLY A 676 -24.96 0.15 29.86
CA GLY A 676 -24.77 -1.12 29.17
C GLY A 676 -23.80 -2.06 29.87
N GLY A 677 -22.97 -2.72 29.08
CA GLY A 677 -21.97 -3.71 29.49
C GLY A 677 -22.54 -5.12 29.60
N TRP A 678 -21.67 -6.11 29.44
CA TRP A 678 -21.95 -7.56 29.41
C TRP A 678 -23.06 -8.03 30.36
N THR A 679 -22.97 -7.68 31.65
CA THR A 679 -23.89 -8.14 32.70
C THR A 679 -25.28 -7.47 32.66
N PHE A 680 -25.46 -6.40 31.87
CA PHE A 680 -26.73 -5.69 31.73
C PHE A 680 -27.72 -6.42 30.83
N GLY A 681 -27.20 -7.08 29.78
CA GLY A 681 -27.92 -7.91 28.81
C GLY A 681 -28.79 -7.14 27.79
N THR A 682 -29.04 -7.79 26.64
CA THR A 682 -29.70 -7.16 25.47
C THR A 682 -31.17 -6.77 25.71
N ARG A 683 -31.91 -7.54 26.54
CA ARG A 683 -33.37 -7.40 26.71
C ARG A 683 -33.81 -5.99 27.09
N LYS A 684 -33.07 -5.30 27.96
CA LYS A 684 -33.42 -3.94 28.41
C LYS A 684 -33.26 -2.91 27.28
N PHE A 685 -32.19 -3.03 26.48
CA PHE A 685 -31.98 -2.18 25.31
C PHE A 685 -33.05 -2.41 24.26
N LYS A 686 -33.37 -3.67 23.96
CA LYS A 686 -34.46 -4.04 23.03
C LYS A 686 -35.77 -3.34 23.41
N THR A 687 -36.25 -3.50 24.65
CA THR A 687 -37.47 -2.85 25.13
C THR A 687 -37.40 -1.32 25.06
N MET A 688 -36.26 -0.72 25.45
CA MET A 688 -36.08 0.74 25.45
C MET A 688 -36.02 1.33 24.03
N ALA A 689 -35.35 0.66 23.10
CA ALA A 689 -35.16 1.13 21.73
C ALA A 689 -36.36 0.89 20.81
N PHE A 690 -37.27 -0.04 21.15
CA PHE A 690 -38.39 -0.49 20.33
C PHE A 690 -39.32 0.65 19.86
N SER A 691 -40.03 1.30 20.79
CA SER A 691 -41.03 2.33 20.47
C SER A 691 -40.49 3.76 20.63
N SER A 692 -41.14 4.72 19.98
CA SER A 692 -40.79 6.16 20.10
C SER A 692 -40.94 6.63 21.55
N GLU A 693 -42.02 6.21 22.20
CA GLU A 693 -42.41 6.58 23.55
C GLU A 693 -41.37 6.08 24.58
N ASN A 694 -40.88 4.85 24.40
CA ASN A 694 -39.82 4.27 25.22
C ASN A 694 -38.49 5.02 25.04
N ARG A 695 -38.10 5.32 23.79
CA ARG A 695 -36.89 6.10 23.49
C ARG A 695 -36.97 7.51 24.07
N GLN A 696 -38.08 8.23 23.87
CA GLN A 696 -38.29 9.58 24.42
C GLN A 696 -38.30 9.58 25.96
N THR A 697 -38.88 8.56 26.60
CA THR A 697 -38.84 8.39 28.06
C THR A 697 -37.41 8.22 28.57
N PHE A 698 -36.61 7.37 27.91
CA PHE A 698 -35.19 7.21 28.21
C PHE A 698 -34.39 8.49 27.97
N ILE A 699 -34.59 9.16 26.83
CA ILE A 699 -33.91 10.40 26.45
C ILE A 699 -34.15 11.52 27.46
N LYS A 700 -35.41 11.72 27.89
CA LYS A 700 -35.74 12.72 28.90
C LYS A 700 -35.04 12.42 30.23
N SER A 701 -35.10 11.16 30.67
CA SER A 701 -34.48 10.69 31.91
C SER A 701 -32.96 10.88 31.88
N VAL A 702 -32.29 10.47 30.80
CA VAL A 702 -30.82 10.51 30.71
C VAL A 702 -30.28 11.93 30.60
N ILE A 703 -30.97 12.86 29.89
CA ILE A 703 -30.58 14.28 29.88
C ILE A 703 -30.65 14.87 31.28
N GLU A 704 -31.74 14.64 32.02
CA GLU A 704 -31.86 15.13 33.39
C GLU A 704 -30.78 14.53 34.30
N TYR A 705 -30.52 13.23 34.17
CA TYR A 705 -29.53 12.51 34.98
C TYR A 705 -28.10 12.99 34.73
N LEU A 706 -27.68 13.11 33.47
CA LEU A 706 -26.36 13.58 33.07
C LEU A 706 -26.09 14.98 33.61
N ARG A 707 -27.08 15.89 33.52
CA ARG A 707 -26.94 17.26 34.02
C ARG A 707 -26.96 17.36 35.54
N ARG A 708 -27.73 16.51 36.23
CA ARG A 708 -27.77 16.45 37.70
C ARG A 708 -26.45 15.98 38.31
N HIS A 709 -25.71 15.15 37.60
CA HIS A 709 -24.43 14.57 38.04
C HIS A 709 -23.21 15.07 37.23
N GLU A 710 -23.35 16.25 36.61
CA GLU A 710 -22.28 17.01 35.93
C GLU A 710 -21.51 16.24 34.84
N PHE A 711 -22.13 15.25 34.19
CA PHE A 711 -21.53 14.52 33.05
C PHE A 711 -21.56 15.35 31.75
N ASP A 712 -20.55 15.15 30.91
CA ASP A 712 -20.40 15.77 29.58
C ASP A 712 -21.06 14.98 28.45
N GLY A 713 -21.52 13.75 28.69
CA GLY A 713 -22.15 12.94 27.65
C GLY A 713 -22.58 11.54 28.06
N LEU A 714 -23.16 10.83 27.09
CA LEU A 714 -23.65 9.46 27.19
C LEU A 714 -22.81 8.54 26.31
N ASP A 715 -22.37 7.43 26.90
CA ASP A 715 -21.86 6.27 26.20
C ASP A 715 -22.90 5.14 26.25
N ILE A 716 -23.10 4.41 25.16
CA ILE A 716 -24.05 3.29 25.11
C ILE A 716 -23.29 2.01 24.74
N ASP A 717 -23.27 1.06 25.67
CA ASP A 717 -22.59 -0.22 25.52
C ASP A 717 -23.60 -1.37 25.39
N TRP A 718 -24.25 -1.42 24.23
CA TRP A 718 -25.18 -2.50 23.92
C TRP A 718 -24.37 -3.71 23.44
N GLU A 719 -24.16 -4.66 24.35
CA GLU A 719 -23.57 -5.98 24.08
C GLU A 719 -24.66 -7.08 23.97
N TYR A 720 -25.11 -7.50 22.80
CA TYR A 720 -24.98 -6.89 21.47
C TYR A 720 -26.39 -6.77 20.83
N PRO A 721 -26.62 -5.88 19.87
CA PRO A 721 -27.81 -6.00 19.01
C PRO A 721 -27.71 -7.35 18.26
N GLU A 722 -28.82 -8.07 18.09
CA GLU A 722 -28.81 -9.46 17.61
C GLU A 722 -29.35 -9.62 16.18
N ASN A 723 -30.09 -8.63 15.67
CA ASN A 723 -30.81 -8.72 14.40
C ASN A 723 -31.03 -7.35 13.72
N GLU A 724 -31.64 -7.36 12.53
CA GLU A 724 -31.92 -6.16 11.73
C GLU A 724 -32.93 -5.20 12.40
N GLU A 725 -33.87 -5.68 13.23
CA GLU A 725 -34.77 -4.82 14.00
C GLU A 725 -34.00 -4.08 15.10
N ASP A 726 -33.19 -4.79 15.90
CA ASP A 726 -32.34 -4.20 16.94
C ASP A 726 -31.42 -3.12 16.34
N LYS A 727 -30.77 -3.43 15.21
CA LYS A 727 -29.92 -2.52 14.43
C LYS A 727 -30.66 -1.25 14.01
N ASN A 728 -31.87 -1.38 13.45
CA ASN A 728 -32.66 -0.20 13.05
C ASN A 728 -33.21 0.58 14.25
N ASN A 729 -33.53 -0.08 15.36
CA ASN A 729 -33.98 0.58 16.60
C ASN A 729 -32.83 1.29 17.34
N MET A 730 -31.62 0.73 17.31
CA MET A 730 -30.37 1.37 17.76
C MET A 730 -30.07 2.65 16.97
N VAL A 731 -30.24 2.64 15.64
CA VAL A 731 -30.09 3.84 14.80
C VAL A 731 -31.11 4.92 15.17
N LYS A 732 -32.39 4.57 15.36
CA LYS A 732 -33.44 5.52 15.81
C LYS A 732 -33.07 6.13 17.17
N LEU A 733 -32.61 5.30 18.11
CA LEU A 733 -32.15 5.73 19.44
C LEU A 733 -31.01 6.75 19.34
N PHE A 734 -29.92 6.45 18.62
CA PHE A 734 -28.81 7.39 18.49
C PHE A 734 -29.21 8.68 17.78
N GLN A 735 -30.12 8.63 16.79
CA GLN A 735 -30.66 9.83 16.13
C GLN A 735 -31.47 10.70 17.12
N GLU A 736 -32.44 10.12 17.82
CA GLU A 736 -33.30 10.85 18.74
C GLU A 736 -32.55 11.40 19.97
N VAL A 737 -31.54 10.66 20.48
CA VAL A 737 -30.62 11.16 21.53
C VAL A 737 -29.80 12.33 20.98
N ARG A 738 -29.17 12.17 19.80
CA ARG A 738 -28.33 13.20 19.17
C ARG A 738 -29.09 14.51 18.96
N ASP A 739 -30.29 14.42 18.40
CA ASP A 739 -31.15 15.59 18.15
C ASP A 739 -31.60 16.26 19.46
N SER A 740 -31.81 15.48 20.52
CA SER A 740 -32.19 16.00 21.83
C SER A 740 -31.03 16.72 22.53
N PHE A 741 -29.79 16.21 22.41
CA PHE A 741 -28.59 16.90 22.88
C PHE A 741 -28.33 18.20 22.09
N VAL A 742 -28.62 18.22 20.79
CA VAL A 742 -28.55 19.44 19.96
C VAL A 742 -29.64 20.45 20.35
N ARG A 743 -30.89 19.99 20.60
CA ARG A 743 -31.97 20.84 21.13
C ARG A 743 -31.63 21.42 22.49
N GLU A 744 -31.15 20.63 23.45
CA GLU A 744 -30.80 21.13 24.80
C GLU A 744 -29.74 22.24 24.74
N LYS A 745 -28.71 22.10 23.89
CA LYS A 745 -27.74 23.18 23.66
C LYS A 745 -28.41 24.45 23.11
N ARG A 746 -29.30 24.32 22.13
CA ARG A 746 -29.99 25.46 21.50
C ARG A 746 -30.93 26.16 22.48
N ASP A 747 -31.69 25.39 23.26
CA ASP A 747 -32.83 25.88 24.05
C ASP A 747 -32.42 26.32 25.48
N HIS A 748 -31.26 25.87 25.97
CA HIS A 748 -30.75 26.20 27.31
C HIS A 748 -29.31 26.75 27.32
N GLY A 749 -28.70 26.98 26.15
CA GLY A 749 -27.36 27.59 26.03
C GLY A 749 -26.17 26.75 26.52
N LYS A 750 -26.42 25.52 27.01
CA LYS A 750 -25.38 24.65 27.59
C LYS A 750 -24.41 24.08 26.56
N SER A 751 -23.27 23.56 27.02
CA SER A 751 -22.42 22.65 26.24
C SER A 751 -23.23 21.49 25.67
N ARG A 752 -23.03 21.09 24.42
CA ARG A 752 -23.73 19.92 23.85
C ARG A 752 -23.18 18.65 24.53
N LEU A 753 -24.07 17.81 25.05
CA LEU A 753 -23.69 16.49 25.55
C LEU A 753 -23.09 15.64 24.41
N LEU A 754 -22.00 14.93 24.71
CA LEU A 754 -21.37 13.97 23.80
C LEU A 754 -22.19 12.69 23.72
N LEU A 755 -22.10 12.00 22.58
CA LEU A 755 -22.77 10.71 22.35
C LEU A 755 -21.80 9.72 21.72
N THR A 756 -21.49 8.64 22.44
CA THR A 756 -20.54 7.59 22.04
C THR A 756 -21.16 6.21 22.20
N ALA A 757 -20.47 5.19 21.72
CA ALA A 757 -20.83 3.80 21.93
C ALA A 757 -19.59 2.92 22.01
N ALA A 758 -19.61 1.93 22.91
CA ALA A 758 -18.71 0.79 22.85
C ALA A 758 -19.20 -0.20 21.78
N VAL A 759 -18.28 -0.73 20.97
CA VAL A 759 -18.63 -1.55 19.80
C VAL A 759 -17.67 -2.71 19.59
N SER A 760 -18.18 -3.81 19.01
CA SER A 760 -17.40 -5.03 18.82
C SER A 760 -16.31 -4.92 17.76
N ALA A 761 -15.19 -5.62 17.99
CA ALA A 761 -14.18 -5.90 16.98
C ALA A 761 -14.50 -7.12 16.07
N SER A 762 -15.54 -7.90 16.36
CA SER A 762 -15.90 -9.07 15.53
C SER A 762 -16.49 -8.65 14.18
N GLN A 763 -15.78 -8.96 13.07
CA GLN A 763 -16.23 -8.64 11.71
C GLN A 763 -17.67 -9.11 11.43
N SER A 764 -18.06 -10.30 11.90
CA SER A 764 -19.43 -10.81 11.73
C SER A 764 -20.47 -9.87 12.35
N LYS A 765 -20.23 -9.38 13.59
CA LYS A 765 -21.12 -8.40 14.25
C LYS A 765 -21.11 -7.05 13.51
N ILE A 766 -19.93 -6.56 13.12
CA ILE A 766 -19.77 -5.31 12.36
C ILE A 766 -20.61 -5.32 11.08
N ASP A 767 -20.66 -6.47 10.40
CA ASP A 767 -21.35 -6.64 9.11
C ASP A 767 -22.85 -6.89 9.22
N THR A 768 -23.31 -7.48 10.34
CA THR A 768 -24.71 -7.88 10.52
C THR A 768 -25.54 -6.87 11.31
N VAL A 769 -25.02 -6.34 12.44
CA VAL A 769 -25.84 -5.66 13.45
C VAL A 769 -25.53 -4.16 13.64
N TYR A 770 -24.56 -3.59 12.93
CA TYR A 770 -24.26 -2.16 12.96
C TYR A 770 -24.51 -1.49 11.60
N ASP A 771 -25.22 -0.35 11.58
CA ASP A 771 -25.31 0.53 10.41
C ASP A 771 -24.19 1.58 10.46
N VAL A 772 -22.98 1.14 10.12
CA VAL A 772 -21.74 1.93 10.27
C VAL A 772 -21.83 3.32 9.60
N PRO A 773 -22.34 3.49 8.36
CA PRO A 773 -22.46 4.80 7.72
C PRO A 773 -23.49 5.75 8.36
N LYS A 774 -24.50 5.24 9.07
CA LYS A 774 -25.39 6.07 9.90
C LYS A 774 -24.73 6.40 11.24
N LEU A 775 -24.18 5.42 11.95
CA LEU A 775 -23.52 5.61 13.25
C LEU A 775 -22.39 6.64 13.17
N ALA A 776 -21.60 6.64 12.10
CA ALA A 776 -20.54 7.62 11.83
C ALA A 776 -21.03 9.09 11.78
N LYS A 777 -22.31 9.33 11.51
CA LYS A 777 -22.95 10.66 11.48
C LYS A 777 -23.55 11.06 12.84
N LEU A 778 -24.02 10.09 13.62
CA LEU A 778 -24.78 10.30 14.86
C LEU A 778 -23.88 10.40 16.10
N LEU A 779 -22.89 9.51 16.18
CA LEU A 779 -21.93 9.44 17.29
C LEU A 779 -20.84 10.51 17.12
N ASP A 780 -20.29 10.97 18.23
CA ASP A 780 -19.05 11.77 18.22
C ASP A 780 -17.85 10.88 17.92
N PHE A 781 -17.75 9.72 18.58
CA PHE A 781 -16.80 8.64 18.30
C PHE A 781 -17.32 7.28 18.79
N ILE A 782 -16.66 6.19 18.39
CA ILE A 782 -16.84 4.82 18.92
C ILE A 782 -15.63 4.39 19.75
N ASN A 783 -15.89 3.59 20.78
CA ASN A 783 -14.90 2.87 21.57
C ASN A 783 -14.83 1.43 21.03
N LEU A 784 -13.83 1.13 20.20
CA LEU A 784 -13.66 -0.18 19.56
C LEU A 784 -13.02 -1.18 20.54
N MET A 785 -13.82 -2.12 21.05
CA MET A 785 -13.38 -3.19 21.95
C MET A 785 -12.51 -4.21 21.20
N SER A 786 -11.22 -3.88 21.05
CA SER A 786 -10.23 -4.61 20.23
C SER A 786 -9.35 -5.51 21.10
N TYR A 787 -10.04 -6.33 21.89
CA TYR A 787 -9.54 -7.32 22.82
C TYR A 787 -10.58 -8.45 22.93
N ASP A 788 -10.35 -9.45 23.78
CA ASP A 788 -11.17 -10.67 23.87
C ASP A 788 -11.32 -11.43 22.53
N PHE A 789 -10.28 -11.35 21.68
CA PHE A 789 -10.26 -12.06 20.40
C PHE A 789 -10.15 -13.58 20.56
N TYR A 790 -9.58 -14.04 21.67
CA TYR A 790 -9.52 -15.44 22.12
C TYR A 790 -9.67 -15.47 23.65
N GLY A 791 -10.22 -16.57 24.19
CA GLY A 791 -10.40 -16.75 25.62
C GLY A 791 -10.71 -18.18 26.02
N SER A 792 -11.02 -18.41 27.30
CA SER A 792 -11.20 -19.76 27.87
C SER A 792 -12.40 -20.56 27.33
N TRP A 793 -13.18 -19.98 26.41
CA TRP A 793 -14.19 -20.65 25.58
C TRP A 793 -13.55 -21.44 24.42
N ASP A 794 -12.31 -21.11 24.04
CA ASP A 794 -11.52 -21.80 23.01
C ASP A 794 -10.79 -23.00 23.61
N PHE A 795 -10.78 -24.14 22.89
CA PHE A 795 -10.06 -25.37 23.29
C PHE A 795 -8.54 -25.28 23.18
N GLN A 796 -8.00 -24.13 22.80
CA GLN A 796 -6.59 -23.84 22.62
C GLN A 796 -6.27 -22.42 23.09
N THR A 797 -5.05 -22.21 23.56
CA THR A 797 -4.53 -20.89 23.92
C THR A 797 -4.53 -19.93 22.73
N GLY A 798 -4.84 -18.66 22.97
CA GLY A 798 -4.89 -17.63 21.95
C GLY A 798 -4.50 -16.25 22.48
N THR A 799 -4.33 -15.27 21.59
CA THR A 799 -3.87 -13.93 22.00
C THR A 799 -5.06 -13.06 22.37
N ASN A 800 -5.05 -12.39 23.54
CA ASN A 800 -6.19 -11.55 23.97
C ASN A 800 -6.45 -10.39 22.98
N SER A 801 -5.37 -9.71 22.57
CA SER A 801 -5.41 -8.42 21.88
C SER A 801 -4.35 -8.27 20.77
N PRO A 802 -4.19 -9.25 19.85
CA PRO A 802 -3.13 -9.24 18.84
C PRO A 802 -3.23 -8.01 17.93
N LEU A 803 -2.18 -7.21 17.85
CA LEU A 803 -2.15 -6.01 17.00
C LEU A 803 -2.24 -6.37 15.51
N PHE A 804 -1.47 -7.39 15.12
CA PHE A 804 -1.48 -8.02 13.79
C PHE A 804 -1.65 -9.54 13.94
N SER A 805 -1.92 -10.25 12.85
CA SER A 805 -2.10 -11.70 12.89
C SER A 805 -0.77 -12.43 13.07
N GLN A 806 -0.79 -13.46 13.91
CA GLN A 806 0.23 -14.52 13.82
C GLN A 806 0.04 -15.25 12.48
N LEU A 807 1.12 -15.39 11.72
CA LEU A 807 1.27 -16.17 10.48
C LEU A 807 0.06 -16.24 9.52
N CYS A 808 -0.59 -15.10 9.26
CA CYS A 808 -1.58 -14.95 8.19
C CYS A 808 -2.70 -16.01 8.17
N ASP A 809 -3.16 -16.40 9.36
CA ASP A 809 -4.16 -17.44 9.69
C ASP A 809 -5.02 -17.95 8.52
N SER A 810 -4.59 -19.05 7.89
CA SER A 810 -5.14 -19.55 6.62
C SER A 810 -6.37 -20.46 6.79
N SER A 811 -7.06 -20.36 7.94
CA SER A 811 -8.18 -21.22 8.34
C SER A 811 -9.44 -20.48 8.79
N SER A 812 -9.41 -19.15 8.92
CA SER A 812 -10.58 -18.33 9.23
C SER A 812 -10.70 -17.13 8.29
N SER A 813 -11.93 -16.73 7.97
CA SER A 813 -12.22 -15.70 6.95
C SER A 813 -12.07 -14.25 7.45
N SER A 814 -11.45 -14.03 8.62
CA SER A 814 -11.10 -12.71 9.15
C SER A 814 -10.02 -12.83 10.23
N PRO A 815 -8.86 -12.16 10.11
CA PRO A 815 -7.85 -12.17 11.16
C PRO A 815 -8.29 -11.33 12.36
N SER A 816 -8.81 -12.01 13.39
CA SER A 816 -9.20 -11.48 14.72
C SER A 816 -8.06 -10.69 15.38
N THR A 817 -7.97 -9.39 15.07
CA THR A 817 -6.83 -8.51 15.40
C THR A 817 -7.26 -7.05 15.56
N VAL A 818 -6.51 -6.29 16.37
CA VAL A 818 -6.74 -4.84 16.57
C VAL A 818 -6.73 -4.10 15.22
N ALA A 819 -5.70 -4.34 14.39
CA ALA A 819 -5.56 -3.66 13.11
C ALA A 819 -6.63 -4.10 12.10
N GLY A 820 -6.99 -5.39 12.06
CA GLY A 820 -8.03 -5.92 11.19
C GLY A 820 -9.41 -5.32 11.52
N ALA A 821 -9.80 -5.35 12.79
CA ALA A 821 -11.08 -4.82 13.24
C ALA A 821 -11.22 -3.31 12.98
N ALA A 822 -10.17 -2.54 13.27
CA ALA A 822 -10.18 -1.09 13.06
C ALA A 822 -10.19 -0.71 11.57
N ALA A 823 -9.42 -1.42 10.74
CA ALA A 823 -9.45 -1.26 9.29
C ALA A 823 -10.82 -1.62 8.71
N HIS A 824 -11.48 -2.65 9.24
CA HIS A 824 -12.80 -3.10 8.81
C HIS A 824 -13.92 -2.10 9.17
N TRP A 825 -13.92 -1.56 10.39
CA TRP A 825 -14.79 -0.44 10.77
C TRP A 825 -14.63 0.77 9.82
N ASN A 826 -13.39 1.08 9.43
CA ASN A 826 -13.10 2.14 8.47
C ASN A 826 -13.56 1.80 7.04
N ALA A 827 -13.37 0.55 6.59
CA ALA A 827 -13.87 0.08 5.30
C ALA A 827 -15.41 0.08 5.21
N ARG A 828 -16.10 -0.16 6.33
CA ARG A 828 -17.56 -0.02 6.47
C ARG A 828 -18.04 1.43 6.65
N GLY A 829 -17.14 2.41 6.72
CA GLY A 829 -17.44 3.84 6.63
C GLY A 829 -17.33 4.65 7.92
N MET A 830 -16.76 4.10 9.01
CA MET A 830 -16.44 4.89 10.21
C MET A 830 -15.11 5.64 10.02
N PRO A 831 -15.05 6.98 10.05
CA PRO A 831 -13.79 7.69 9.87
C PRO A 831 -12.77 7.31 10.95
N LYS A 832 -11.51 7.02 10.58
CA LYS A 832 -10.45 6.70 11.56
C LYS A 832 -10.40 7.67 12.77
N LYS A 833 -10.55 8.98 12.53
CA LYS A 833 -10.59 10.02 13.58
C LYS A 833 -11.79 9.93 14.56
N LYS A 834 -12.77 9.07 14.29
CA LYS A 834 -13.90 8.72 15.17
C LYS A 834 -13.79 7.31 15.77
N THR A 835 -12.73 6.56 15.46
CA THR A 835 -12.49 5.24 16.02
C THR A 835 -11.41 5.33 17.09
N ILE A 836 -11.81 5.14 18.34
CA ILE A 836 -10.92 5.07 19.51
C ILE A 836 -10.60 3.61 19.78
N ILE A 837 -9.33 3.25 19.84
CA ILE A 837 -8.86 1.86 19.91
C ILE A 837 -8.78 1.39 21.36
N GLY A 838 -9.41 0.26 21.66
CA GLY A 838 -9.43 -0.35 22.99
C GLY A 838 -8.17 -1.15 23.30
N LEU A 839 -7.53 -0.84 24.43
CA LEU A 839 -6.36 -1.54 24.94
C LEU A 839 -6.72 -2.20 26.29
N PRO A 840 -6.61 -3.53 26.46
CA PRO A 840 -6.89 -4.17 27.73
C PRO A 840 -5.73 -3.97 28.71
N THR A 841 -6.03 -3.69 29.97
CA THR A 841 -5.06 -3.74 31.09
C THR A 841 -5.16 -5.08 31.84
N TYR A 842 -5.59 -6.13 31.12
CA TYR A 842 -5.79 -7.49 31.61
C TYR A 842 -5.41 -8.53 30.54
N GLY A 843 -5.25 -9.77 30.97
CA GLY A 843 -5.04 -10.93 30.13
C GLY A 843 -6.19 -11.95 30.18
N ARG A 844 -6.31 -12.73 29.10
CA ARG A 844 -7.16 -13.93 29.03
C ARG A 844 -6.30 -15.18 29.25
N GLY A 845 -6.82 -16.15 29.97
CA GLY A 845 -6.06 -17.27 30.51
C GLY A 845 -6.69 -18.64 30.37
N TRP A 846 -5.83 -19.65 30.25
CA TRP A 846 -6.16 -21.06 30.06
C TRP A 846 -5.34 -21.93 31.01
N ARG A 847 -5.88 -23.11 31.32
CA ARG A 847 -5.10 -24.23 31.84
C ARG A 847 -4.64 -25.11 30.67
N LEU A 848 -3.33 -25.23 30.48
CA LEU A 848 -2.72 -26.08 29.45
C LEU A 848 -3.12 -27.55 29.62
N LYS A 849 -3.20 -28.28 28.51
CA LYS A 849 -3.35 -29.75 28.54
C LYS A 849 -2.03 -30.48 28.82
N ASP A 850 -0.91 -29.86 28.44
CA ASP A 850 0.45 -30.33 28.66
C ASP A 850 1.33 -29.09 28.91
N ALA A 851 1.95 -29.01 30.10
CA ALA A 851 2.76 -27.87 30.50
C ALA A 851 4.10 -27.75 29.73
N SER A 852 4.48 -28.76 28.95
CA SER A 852 5.62 -28.68 28.02
C SER A 852 5.28 -27.96 26.70
N VAL A 853 3.99 -27.87 26.35
CA VAL A 853 3.51 -27.29 25.10
C VAL A 853 2.93 -25.90 25.39
N LYS A 854 3.80 -24.88 25.28
CA LYS A 854 3.59 -23.52 25.82
C LYS A 854 3.26 -22.42 24.80
N ASN A 855 3.30 -22.70 23.49
CA ASN A 855 3.11 -21.69 22.44
C ASN A 855 1.64 -21.22 22.33
N PRO A 856 1.34 -20.05 21.74
CA PRO A 856 -0.02 -19.74 21.29
C PRO A 856 -0.53 -20.84 20.34
N GLY A 857 -1.79 -21.25 20.48
CA GLY A 857 -2.37 -22.42 19.80
C GLY A 857 -2.17 -23.75 20.53
N SER A 858 -1.50 -23.78 21.69
CA SER A 858 -1.36 -25.01 22.49
C SER A 858 -2.71 -25.46 23.08
N PRO A 859 -3.05 -26.77 23.07
CA PRO A 859 -4.31 -27.28 23.58
C PRO A 859 -4.54 -27.00 25.07
N ALA A 860 -5.78 -26.69 25.43
CA ALA A 860 -6.18 -26.29 26.78
C ALA A 860 -7.33 -27.15 27.33
N ASN A 861 -7.35 -27.29 28.67
CA ASN A 861 -8.37 -28.00 29.44
C ASN A 861 -9.33 -27.01 30.15
N GLY A 862 -9.67 -25.90 29.48
CA GLY A 862 -10.54 -24.83 30.01
C GLY A 862 -9.78 -23.62 30.59
N PRO A 863 -10.44 -22.74 31.38
CA PRO A 863 -9.85 -21.53 31.94
C PRO A 863 -8.68 -21.80 32.89
N SER A 864 -7.79 -20.83 33.00
CA SER A 864 -6.81 -20.76 34.09
C SER A 864 -7.49 -20.59 35.44
N GLN A 865 -6.75 -20.88 36.52
CA GLN A 865 -7.23 -20.76 37.88
C GLN A 865 -7.55 -19.30 38.25
N SER A 866 -8.60 -19.11 39.05
CA SER A 866 -8.99 -17.83 39.64
C SER A 866 -7.85 -17.25 40.48
N LEU A 867 -7.45 -16.00 40.17
CA LEU A 867 -6.34 -15.32 40.84
C LEU A 867 -6.80 -14.54 42.09
N LYS A 868 -5.83 -14.18 42.92
CA LYS A 868 -5.97 -13.68 44.30
C LYS A 868 -6.83 -12.42 44.43
N TYR A 869 -6.76 -11.51 43.45
CA TYR A 869 -7.39 -10.19 43.47
C TYR A 869 -8.58 -10.12 42.52
N THR A 870 -8.40 -10.44 41.22
CA THR A 870 -9.49 -10.42 40.22
C THR A 870 -10.53 -11.53 40.50
N ARG A 871 -10.12 -12.67 41.06
CA ARG A 871 -10.99 -13.78 41.49
C ARG A 871 -11.87 -14.45 40.41
N GLU A 872 -11.68 -14.09 39.15
CA GLU A 872 -12.32 -14.74 38.01
C GLU A 872 -11.37 -15.73 37.32
N SER A 873 -11.84 -16.95 37.05
CA SER A 873 -11.06 -17.97 36.33
C SER A 873 -10.94 -17.61 34.85
N GLY A 874 -9.72 -17.61 34.30
CA GLY A 874 -9.49 -17.23 32.90
C GLY A 874 -9.26 -15.74 32.64
N ILE A 875 -9.14 -14.92 33.70
CA ILE A 875 -8.73 -13.50 33.64
C ILE A 875 -7.57 -13.26 34.61
N ALA A 876 -6.62 -12.41 34.21
CA ALA A 876 -5.63 -11.83 35.11
C ALA A 876 -5.55 -10.32 34.90
N SER A 877 -5.57 -9.52 35.96
CA SER A 877 -5.21 -8.09 35.88
C SER A 877 -3.72 -7.92 35.52
N TYR A 878 -3.31 -6.78 34.96
CA TYR A 878 -1.89 -6.53 34.65
C TYR A 878 -1.01 -6.57 35.90
N TYR A 879 -1.51 -6.09 37.04
CA TYR A 879 -0.79 -6.17 38.31
C TYR A 879 -0.68 -7.61 38.86
N GLU A 880 -1.64 -8.50 38.58
CA GLU A 880 -1.50 -9.94 38.84
C GLU A 880 -0.52 -10.62 37.86
N CYS A 881 -0.47 -10.22 36.59
CA CYS A 881 0.60 -10.66 35.68
C CYS A 881 1.98 -10.27 36.23
N CYS A 882 2.14 -9.06 36.76
CA CYS A 882 3.35 -8.64 37.47
C CYS A 882 3.63 -9.50 38.72
N GLU A 883 2.62 -9.80 39.55
CA GLU A 883 2.77 -10.70 40.71
C GLU A 883 3.19 -12.12 40.28
N MET A 884 2.64 -12.66 39.19
CA MET A 884 3.02 -13.96 38.64
C MET A 884 4.48 -13.99 38.17
N LEU A 885 4.93 -12.97 37.42
CA LEU A 885 6.31 -12.83 36.94
C LEU A 885 7.30 -12.69 38.10
N ALA A 886 6.99 -11.85 39.09
CA ALA A 886 7.79 -11.70 40.31
C ALA A 886 7.89 -13.02 41.11
N ASN A 887 6.87 -13.88 41.02
CA ASN A 887 6.84 -15.22 41.61
C ASN A 887 7.21 -16.33 40.60
N GLY A 888 8.06 -16.05 39.61
CA GLY A 888 8.72 -17.05 38.77
C GLY A 888 7.93 -17.57 37.57
N ALA A 889 6.92 -16.84 37.08
CA ALA A 889 6.34 -17.11 35.76
C ALA A 889 7.33 -16.74 34.63
N GLU A 890 7.32 -17.52 33.54
CA GLU A 890 8.12 -17.27 32.35
C GLU A 890 7.37 -16.35 31.38
N GLN A 891 7.97 -15.22 31.00
CA GLN A 891 7.41 -14.35 29.94
C GLN A 891 7.97 -14.75 28.57
N TYR A 892 7.09 -14.80 27.58
CA TYR A 892 7.40 -14.97 26.17
C TYR A 892 6.86 -13.79 25.36
N TRP A 893 7.49 -13.50 24.22
CA TRP A 893 7.10 -12.39 23.35
C TRP A 893 6.76 -12.87 21.94
N ASN A 894 5.58 -12.51 21.44
CA ASN A 894 5.17 -12.78 20.07
C ASN A 894 5.44 -11.54 19.18
N ASN A 895 6.50 -11.64 18.38
CA ASN A 895 6.96 -10.58 17.46
C ASN A 895 5.98 -10.30 16.30
N GLU A 896 5.03 -11.20 16.03
CA GLU A 896 4.04 -11.03 14.96
C GLU A 896 2.83 -10.26 15.48
N THR A 897 2.23 -10.74 16.57
CA THR A 897 1.06 -10.11 17.21
C THR A 897 1.39 -8.85 17.99
N ARG A 898 2.67 -8.61 18.31
CA ARG A 898 3.16 -7.52 19.18
C ARG A 898 2.55 -7.59 20.59
N THR A 899 2.47 -8.79 21.16
CA THR A 899 1.94 -9.03 22.51
C THR A 899 2.81 -10.01 23.30
N PRO A 900 2.91 -9.86 24.64
CA PRO A 900 3.44 -10.89 25.50
C PRO A 900 2.43 -12.04 25.71
N TYR A 901 2.96 -13.16 26.20
CA TYR A 901 2.20 -14.11 27.01
C TYR A 901 3.10 -14.61 28.15
N LEU A 902 2.51 -15.11 29.23
CA LEU A 902 3.24 -15.70 30.35
C LEU A 902 2.74 -17.10 30.67
N VAL A 903 3.63 -17.92 31.24
CA VAL A 903 3.33 -19.29 31.65
C VAL A 903 3.89 -19.53 33.05
N LYS A 904 3.08 -20.16 33.92
CA LYS A 904 3.52 -20.67 35.21
C LYS A 904 2.84 -22.01 35.46
N ASP A 905 3.64 -23.06 35.65
CA ASP A 905 3.16 -24.43 35.76
C ASP A 905 2.27 -24.80 34.55
N ASP A 906 1.00 -25.16 34.76
CA ASP A 906 0.00 -25.39 33.72
C ASP A 906 -0.87 -24.15 33.40
N GLN A 907 -0.59 -22.99 34.00
CA GLN A 907 -1.36 -21.75 33.82
C GLN A 907 -0.73 -20.87 32.74
N TRP A 908 -1.51 -20.52 31.70
CA TRP A 908 -1.07 -19.74 30.54
C TRP A 908 -1.95 -18.50 30.38
N PHE A 909 -1.35 -17.32 30.19
CA PHE A 909 -2.08 -16.06 29.99
C PHE A 909 -1.49 -15.23 28.85
N SER A 910 -2.34 -14.77 27.91
CA SER A 910 -1.99 -13.70 26.97
C SER A 910 -2.56 -12.39 27.49
N TYR A 911 -1.72 -11.35 27.51
CA TYR A 911 -2.03 -10.06 28.13
C TYR A 911 -1.31 -8.93 27.38
N ASP A 912 -1.38 -7.71 27.88
CA ASP A 912 -0.63 -6.55 27.39
C ASP A 912 0.37 -6.04 28.44
N ASN A 913 1.55 -5.58 28.00
CA ASN A 913 2.55 -4.91 28.83
C ASN A 913 2.95 -3.55 28.20
N GLU A 914 3.92 -2.85 28.80
CA GLU A 914 4.33 -1.53 28.31
C GLU A 914 4.90 -1.58 26.88
N GLU A 915 5.59 -2.67 26.49
CA GLU A 915 6.10 -2.83 25.13
C GLU A 915 4.96 -3.00 24.11
N SER A 916 3.96 -3.85 24.39
CA SER A 916 2.81 -4.01 23.50
C SER A 916 1.91 -2.77 23.46
N PHE A 917 1.73 -2.06 24.57
CA PHE A 917 1.09 -0.74 24.59
C PHE A 917 1.84 0.25 23.70
N MET A 918 3.18 0.34 23.79
CA MET A 918 3.96 1.23 22.93
C MET A 918 3.82 0.90 21.43
N TYR A 919 3.85 -0.37 21.02
CA TYR A 919 3.60 -0.74 19.61
C TYR A 919 2.18 -0.40 19.15
N LYS A 920 1.18 -0.57 20.01
CA LYS A 920 -0.22 -0.24 19.70
C LYS A 920 -0.42 1.27 19.59
N ILE A 921 0.22 2.05 20.46
CA ILE A 921 0.21 3.52 20.43
C ILE A 921 0.92 4.04 19.17
N ASP A 922 2.13 3.58 18.83
CA ASP A 922 2.82 3.92 17.58
C ASP A 922 1.92 3.68 16.36
N TRP A 923 1.29 2.51 16.31
CA TRP A 923 0.37 2.14 15.23
C TRP A 923 -0.89 3.03 15.19
N ILE A 924 -1.50 3.37 16.33
CA ILE A 924 -2.65 4.30 16.42
C ILE A 924 -2.31 5.66 15.82
N ILE A 925 -1.14 6.21 16.19
CA ILE A 925 -0.63 7.50 15.70
C ILE A 925 -0.38 7.41 14.19
N ARG A 926 0.43 6.44 13.76
CA ARG A 926 0.87 6.27 12.37
C ARG A 926 -0.29 6.03 11.41
N GLU A 927 -1.33 5.34 11.86
CA GLU A 927 -2.55 5.10 11.06
C GLU A 927 -3.54 6.27 11.09
N GLY A 928 -3.41 7.23 12.02
CA GLY A 928 -4.32 8.37 12.16
C GLY A 928 -5.69 8.01 12.75
N TYR A 929 -5.74 7.09 13.72
CA TYR A 929 -6.94 6.82 14.51
C TYR A 929 -7.22 7.91 15.55
N GLY A 930 -8.46 7.99 16.04
CA GLY A 930 -8.92 9.10 16.90
C GLY A 930 -8.35 9.12 18.31
N GLY A 931 -7.67 8.04 18.74
CA GLY A 931 -7.06 7.89 20.05
C GLY A 931 -7.12 6.45 20.56
N ALA A 932 -6.90 6.27 21.86
CA ALA A 932 -7.06 5.00 22.56
C ALA A 932 -7.95 5.16 23.80
N PHE A 933 -8.59 4.08 24.22
CA PHE A 933 -9.21 3.93 25.54
C PHE A 933 -8.72 2.62 26.18
N VAL A 934 -8.95 2.47 27.48
CA VAL A 934 -8.51 1.29 28.24
C VAL A 934 -9.67 0.61 28.95
N TRP A 935 -9.63 -0.72 28.96
CA TRP A 935 -10.44 -1.55 29.85
C TRP A 935 -9.51 -2.32 30.79
N SER A 936 -9.41 -2.01 32.08
CA SER A 936 -10.00 -0.88 32.83
C SER A 936 -8.96 -0.25 33.78
N LEU A 937 -9.26 0.94 34.31
CA LEU A 937 -8.29 1.71 35.13
C LEU A 937 -7.85 0.97 36.40
N ASP A 938 -8.71 0.13 36.95
CA ASP A 938 -8.49 -0.68 38.16
C ASP A 938 -7.67 -1.96 37.92
N MET A 939 -7.49 -2.40 36.66
CA MET A 939 -6.69 -3.58 36.32
C MET A 939 -5.23 -3.27 35.96
N ASP A 940 -4.89 -2.00 35.74
CA ASP A 940 -3.50 -1.50 35.70
C ASP A 940 -2.91 -1.40 37.13
N ASP A 941 -1.59 -1.26 37.30
CA ASP A 941 -0.98 -1.06 38.62
C ASP A 941 -1.20 0.39 39.12
N PHE A 942 -2.44 0.71 39.48
CA PHE A 942 -2.86 2.00 40.06
C PHE A 942 -2.21 2.29 41.42
N GLY A 943 -1.69 1.25 42.09
CA GLY A 943 -0.91 1.34 43.33
C GLY A 943 0.52 1.80 43.07
N GLY A 944 1.14 1.33 42.00
CA GLY A 944 2.59 1.41 41.74
C GLY A 944 3.38 0.40 42.58
N THR A 945 2.76 -0.72 42.97
CA THR A 945 3.24 -1.63 44.03
C THR A 945 3.51 -3.07 43.60
N PHE A 946 3.05 -3.50 42.42
CA PHE A 946 3.16 -4.88 41.94
C PHE A 946 4.23 -5.02 40.84
N CYS A 947 4.30 -4.07 39.91
CA CYS A 947 5.20 -4.11 38.75
C CYS A 947 6.62 -3.61 39.10
N ALA A 948 7.24 -4.26 40.08
CA ALA A 948 8.51 -3.84 40.69
C ALA A 948 9.75 -3.92 39.77
N SER A 949 9.68 -4.67 38.66
CA SER A 949 10.78 -4.83 37.70
C SER A 949 11.20 -3.53 37.01
N ASN A 950 10.34 -2.51 37.02
CA ASN A 950 10.50 -1.29 36.23
C ASN A 950 11.03 -0.10 37.08
N GLY A 951 11.63 -0.38 38.24
CA GLY A 951 12.49 0.52 39.02
C GLY A 951 11.85 1.75 39.71
N ASP A 952 10.66 2.17 39.27
CA ASP A 952 10.21 3.55 39.49
C ASP A 952 9.04 3.75 40.49
N GLY A 953 8.38 2.68 40.95
CA GLY A 953 7.16 2.78 41.78
C GLY A 953 6.00 3.54 41.12
N LYS A 954 5.97 3.55 39.77
CA LYS A 954 5.06 4.39 38.97
C LYS A 954 3.65 3.81 38.94
N LYS A 955 2.70 4.55 39.54
CA LYS A 955 1.26 4.32 39.34
C LYS A 955 0.87 4.36 37.86
N TYR A 956 -0.11 3.53 37.50
CA TYR A 956 -0.68 3.42 36.16
C TYR A 956 0.36 3.21 35.05
N PRO A 957 1.24 2.19 35.14
CA PRO A 957 2.32 1.95 34.18
C PRO A 957 1.83 1.77 32.74
N LEU A 958 0.66 1.15 32.50
CA LEU A 958 0.08 1.05 31.15
C LEU A 958 -0.63 2.34 30.74
N VAL A 959 -1.57 2.83 31.56
CA VAL A 959 -2.45 3.95 31.18
C VAL A 959 -1.66 5.26 31.02
N ARG A 960 -0.54 5.45 31.73
CA ARG A 960 0.32 6.64 31.56
C ARG A 960 0.98 6.72 30.19
N LEU A 961 1.13 5.62 29.46
CA LEU A 961 1.73 5.59 28.12
C LEU A 961 0.84 6.29 27.10
N LEU A 962 -0.48 6.35 27.34
CA LEU A 962 -1.43 7.09 26.51
C LEU A 962 -1.09 8.58 26.38
N LYS A 963 -0.28 9.14 27.28
CA LYS A 963 0.26 10.50 27.12
C LYS A 963 1.09 10.68 25.84
N ALA A 964 1.65 9.64 25.23
CA ALA A 964 2.32 9.76 23.95
C ALA A 964 1.35 10.16 22.80
N LEU A 965 0.04 9.94 22.96
CA LEU A 965 -1.00 10.40 22.03
C LEU A 965 -1.24 11.92 22.08
N THR A 966 -0.64 12.67 23.02
CA THR A 966 -0.86 14.13 23.12
C THR A 966 -0.13 14.97 22.06
N ASN A 967 0.73 14.33 21.26
CA ASN A 967 1.66 15.00 20.35
C ASN A 967 1.24 14.83 18.86
N VAL A 968 -0.08 14.81 18.59
CA VAL A 968 -0.70 14.36 17.32
C VAL A 968 -1.86 15.27 16.90
#